data_AF-A0A4Q9HAH2-F1
#
_entry.id   AF-A0A4Q9HAH2-F1
#
_cell.length_a   1.000
_cell.length_b   1.000
_cell.length_c   1.000
_cell.angle_alpha   90.00
_cell.angle_beta   90.00
_cell.angle_gamma   90.00
#
_symmetry.space_group_name_H-M   'P 1'
#
loop_
_entity.id
_entity.type
_entity.pdbx_description
1 polymer ?
#
loop_
_entity_poly.entity_id
_entity_poly.type
_entity_poly.pdbx_seq_one_letter_code
_entity_poly.pdbx_strand_id
1 'polypeptide(L)'
;MELINKTTVFEENQVLTAGQLNTMQQFLFQESRLTRIRLIGRGIVCGLHATFGVNTVHISKGVGVTSWGFLISLGECGLTHFKPYTLPDGLDYKYFNNAPLLELVTAENAAAVAATPINASLILSDYVVVLFLESAARDLKSCLGKSCDDLGKENTFTVRKLLIKITDLIDINSFNKNKGGAMYPALYNLETIEYPRALITSIAATNYPALINAYLSPVAAILEKLTKQLGIIYKELPALARHFPGVDFDNVRSMWEGKLIDLSVQYLSGKAYGFQYVYDAFEDIIKSYEELRCIAMHLHSVCLPDEDAFPMHLMLGTKACPPSIYRQEFEYSPLFNEYKDWSKKLVSVFGRTLTMLNGYYDSLTEKGERGILATPSKEKWQNIGKRAFPIYFDPNIDEFEKYWNESVCHGCDNGKPLSYHYQMPANLQQYGMSRLEAPLLYNLTDTSFFRMEGHLAMPEDAAVLQYKKLQRRFNLPFKVRSIFMGEGGTVKTVCRYPDLDSQYLVWRNVILYYLNNLIKYSTLAEKMVARFDDVKDAAKDAVSGVNVKKEATAHTNAAGKETFSDSEVNAEKKSTFSNINTAFIKAGMVNERINQANYNRINNSKGRLEQTPDDLHREVLHLVARFNDNIEELIATLTLEFSDFDENRFKSLYTDLIVTYVSGMKLMVKIINNEGNVELMAYLMAATLLHRGLNVLMIRPYINIGTLTDIRSQRNKSLATNISFYDYIRKAGAVEHLAGVNKGNTLLLLYHTGKEIEYQTFGKVPENVPLTHKEAEVAELLTAERAIKANYEIRSSEIRARIQDRENELARTELQLNKTLESRTVEINKRKVLSGDEIKKEESVLKTELETKRREFKSTEGDPAKIEALEKEYKERIVLLRKNTESDKTKEISELTKKIKAELAEKQKRGAEEIEKARKEETDAQKEYETHLAALNEKRKAVEKGTKEKELEEIVVIGTKKNRGKYLSGFEAKFNEHYDKLVEEIGKEGLKNISSNIIADFTLYEDDGCCECDAKDYRNKELTPLVVPISRFVVYNQSRVNTAKVQALNNLYHPGEYKVIVKSDPSLGSVSFEEEIYEPKPNLKKQILVYSLDPKKVAENSKARRSIIAIDELEYAVIERETGEEVGAAKITFFIGMGRIQKETYLIKGRVAFAQSYRIEIFDEKGSQILYSQTPNGENYSISVAPGNYLMKVTSAVYGLQERQTSVKDADVTENFEFGKN
;
A
#
# COMPACT_ATOMS: atom_id res chain seq x y z
N MET A 1 -56.63 47.90 30.86
CA MET A 1 -57.85 47.61 31.65
C MET A 1 -57.69 48.23 33.02
N GLU A 2 -58.70 48.94 33.52
CA GLU A 2 -58.66 49.47 34.90
C GLU A 2 -59.08 48.37 35.88
N LEU A 3 -58.39 48.25 37.02
CA LEU A 3 -58.65 47.20 38.01
C LEU A 3 -59.84 47.59 38.91
N ILE A 4 -60.81 46.68 39.01
CA ILE A 4 -62.00 46.83 39.86
C ILE A 4 -61.59 46.54 41.30
N ASN A 5 -61.10 47.57 42.00
CA ASN A 5 -60.59 47.44 43.36
C ASN A 5 -61.69 47.41 44.45
N LYS A 6 -62.96 47.21 44.07
CA LYS A 6 -64.12 47.19 44.98
C LYS A 6 -65.18 46.21 44.47
N THR A 7 -65.70 45.38 45.37
CA THR A 7 -66.85 44.49 45.11
C THR A 7 -67.91 44.67 46.20
N THR A 8 -69.12 44.17 45.98
CA THR A 8 -70.22 44.27 46.96
C THR A 8 -70.17 43.09 47.94
N VAL A 9 -70.38 43.38 49.21
CA VAL A 9 -70.71 42.40 50.26
C VAL A 9 -72.18 42.58 50.60
N PHE A 10 -72.93 41.49 50.76
CA PHE A 10 -74.36 41.51 51.03
C PHE A 10 -74.67 41.29 52.51
N GLU A 11 -75.66 42.01 53.03
CA GLU A 11 -76.19 41.84 54.39
C GLU A 11 -77.55 41.13 54.39
N GLU A 12 -77.94 40.55 55.53
CA GLU A 12 -79.24 39.87 55.65
C GLU A 12 -80.41 40.83 55.43
N ASN A 13 -81.46 40.35 54.75
CA ASN A 13 -82.66 41.12 54.38
C ASN A 13 -82.43 42.35 53.47
N GLN A 14 -81.24 42.49 52.88
CA GLN A 14 -80.93 43.56 51.93
C GLN A 14 -81.71 43.43 50.61
N VAL A 15 -82.23 44.56 50.10
CA VAL A 15 -82.73 44.68 48.71
C VAL A 15 -81.54 44.86 47.76
N LEU A 16 -81.37 43.93 46.81
CA LEU A 16 -80.25 43.96 45.85
C LEU A 16 -80.55 44.89 44.68
N THR A 17 -79.61 45.78 44.36
CA THR A 17 -79.69 46.66 43.19
C THR A 17 -78.95 46.07 41.98
N ALA A 18 -79.39 46.44 40.77
CA ALA A 18 -78.69 46.07 39.54
C ALA A 18 -77.22 46.56 39.54
N GLY A 19 -76.93 47.71 40.14
CA GLY A 19 -75.55 48.21 40.31
C GLY A 19 -74.68 47.25 41.12
N GLN A 20 -75.15 46.81 42.29
CA GLN A 20 -74.43 45.88 43.15
C GLN A 20 -74.14 44.53 42.47
N LEU A 21 -75.16 43.95 41.81
CA LEU A 21 -75.02 42.70 41.07
C LEU A 21 -74.05 42.83 39.89
N ASN A 22 -74.17 43.90 39.10
CA ASN A 22 -73.30 44.15 37.95
C ASN A 22 -71.84 44.39 38.39
N THR A 23 -71.60 45.13 39.48
CA THR A 23 -70.23 45.33 40.01
C THR A 23 -69.62 44.01 40.49
N MET A 24 -70.37 43.17 41.21
CA MET A 24 -69.89 41.84 41.62
C MET A 24 -69.58 40.95 40.41
N GLN A 25 -70.47 40.92 39.41
CA GLN A 25 -70.27 40.18 38.17
C GLN A 25 -69.01 40.66 37.42
N GLN A 26 -68.85 41.98 37.27
CA GLN A 26 -67.71 42.57 36.58
C GLN A 26 -66.39 42.27 37.30
N PHE A 27 -66.37 42.33 38.64
CA PHE A 27 -65.21 41.96 39.45
C PHE A 27 -64.80 40.48 39.23
N LEU A 28 -65.73 39.54 39.42
CA LEU A 28 -65.46 38.11 39.24
C LEU A 28 -65.07 37.75 37.80
N PHE A 29 -65.66 38.44 36.82
CA PHE A 29 -65.32 38.28 35.40
C PHE A 29 -63.93 38.84 35.07
N GLN A 30 -63.54 39.96 35.68
CA GLN A 30 -62.19 40.50 35.55
C GLN A 30 -61.15 39.56 36.18
N GLU A 31 -61.34 39.10 37.41
CA GLU A 31 -60.42 38.16 38.07
C GLU A 31 -60.24 36.86 37.26
N SER A 32 -61.34 36.33 36.70
CA SER A 32 -61.30 35.15 35.82
C SER A 32 -60.49 35.39 34.53
N ARG A 33 -60.59 36.60 33.97
CA ARG A 33 -59.87 37.00 32.74
C ARG A 33 -58.40 37.29 33.03
N LEU A 34 -58.09 37.99 34.12
CA LEU A 34 -56.74 38.25 34.62
C LEU A 34 -56.00 36.94 34.90
N THR A 35 -56.65 35.99 35.59
CA THR A 35 -56.10 34.64 35.82
C THR A 35 -55.63 33.99 34.51
N ARG A 36 -56.45 34.04 33.45
CA ARG A 36 -56.06 33.50 32.14
C ARG A 36 -54.85 34.25 31.56
N ILE A 37 -54.94 35.57 31.37
CA ILE A 37 -53.94 36.33 30.61
C ILE A 37 -52.64 36.64 31.36
N ARG A 38 -52.63 36.56 32.71
CA ARG A 38 -51.45 36.81 33.55
C ARG A 38 -50.78 35.53 34.04
N LEU A 39 -51.57 34.54 34.50
CA LEU A 39 -51.02 33.33 35.12
C LEU A 39 -50.91 32.14 34.16
N ILE A 40 -51.76 32.04 33.13
CA ILE A 40 -51.75 30.92 32.18
C ILE A 40 -51.08 31.32 30.85
N GLY A 41 -51.68 32.25 30.12
CA GLY A 41 -51.23 32.69 28.81
C GLY A 41 -52.38 33.13 27.89
N ARG A 42 -52.04 33.53 26.67
CA ARG A 42 -52.96 34.05 25.65
C ARG A 42 -52.50 33.70 24.24
N GLY A 43 -53.35 33.87 23.23
CA GLY A 43 -53.13 33.40 21.86
C GLY A 43 -53.80 32.05 21.60
N ILE A 44 -53.44 31.38 20.51
CA ILE A 44 -54.02 30.08 20.12
C ILE A 44 -53.39 28.94 20.93
N VAL A 45 -54.16 28.31 21.82
CA VAL A 45 -53.71 27.22 22.70
C VAL A 45 -53.43 25.95 21.88
N CYS A 46 -54.38 25.56 21.02
CA CYS A 46 -54.22 24.40 20.15
C CYS A 46 -55.17 24.47 18.95
N GLY A 47 -54.77 23.85 17.83
CA GLY A 47 -55.57 23.83 16.61
C GLY A 47 -55.73 25.22 15.99
N LEU A 48 -56.95 25.52 15.52
CA LEU A 48 -57.27 26.74 14.76
C LEU A 48 -56.29 26.98 13.60
N HIS A 49 -55.85 25.91 12.93
CA HIS A 49 -54.99 26.02 11.75
C HIS A 49 -55.85 26.36 10.54
N ALA A 50 -55.55 27.47 9.87
CA ALA A 50 -56.14 27.83 8.59
C ALA A 50 -55.37 27.14 7.45
N THR A 51 -56.06 26.32 6.67
CA THR A 51 -55.54 25.65 5.47
C THR A 51 -56.30 26.13 4.24
N PHE A 52 -55.57 26.45 3.18
CA PHE A 52 -56.09 27.19 2.03
C PHE A 52 -56.07 26.31 0.79
N GLY A 53 -57.25 25.81 0.39
CA GLY A 53 -57.45 25.12 -0.88
C GLY A 53 -57.53 26.08 -2.07
N VAL A 54 -58.01 25.58 -3.20
CA VAL A 54 -58.22 26.41 -4.42
C VAL A 54 -59.42 27.34 -4.23
N ASN A 55 -60.56 26.79 -3.80
CA ASN A 55 -61.83 27.49 -3.59
C ASN A 55 -62.35 27.33 -2.15
N THR A 56 -61.47 27.01 -1.19
CA THR A 56 -61.84 26.68 0.19
C THR A 56 -60.84 27.21 1.20
N VAL A 57 -61.34 27.58 2.37
CA VAL A 57 -60.54 27.80 3.59
C VAL A 57 -61.07 26.86 4.66
N HIS A 58 -60.25 25.92 5.10
CA HIS A 58 -60.60 25.02 6.20
C HIS A 58 -59.90 25.47 7.48
N ILE A 59 -60.66 25.61 8.57
CA ILE A 59 -60.14 25.91 9.90
C ILE A 59 -60.31 24.65 10.76
N SER A 60 -59.19 24.14 11.28
CA SER A 60 -59.20 22.97 12.16
C SER A 60 -59.88 23.28 13.51
N LYS A 61 -60.49 22.27 14.12
CA LYS A 61 -60.98 22.36 15.51
C LYS A 61 -59.85 22.87 16.43
N GLY A 62 -60.20 23.72 17.39
CA GLY A 62 -59.22 24.29 18.32
C GLY A 62 -59.78 25.34 19.26
N VAL A 63 -58.89 25.91 20.08
CA VAL A 63 -59.24 26.95 21.07
C VAL A 63 -58.10 27.94 21.25
N GLY A 64 -58.45 29.19 21.56
CA GLY A 64 -57.52 30.25 21.92
C GLY A 64 -58.12 31.25 22.89
N VAL A 65 -57.27 32.13 23.42
CA VAL A 65 -57.60 33.15 24.42
C VAL A 65 -57.15 34.52 23.90
N THR A 66 -58.05 35.50 23.85
CA THR A 66 -57.72 36.87 23.38
C THR A 66 -56.89 37.64 24.41
N SER A 67 -56.32 38.81 24.05
CA SER A 67 -55.52 39.61 25.00
C SER A 67 -56.36 40.16 26.16
N TRP A 68 -57.68 40.28 25.98
CA TRP A 68 -58.64 40.59 27.04
C TRP A 68 -59.08 39.36 27.84
N GLY A 69 -58.71 38.13 27.49
CA GLY A 69 -59.03 36.91 28.23
C GLY A 69 -60.35 36.23 27.84
N PHE A 70 -60.94 36.59 26.69
CA PHE A 70 -62.08 35.88 26.13
C PHE A 70 -61.63 34.57 25.48
N LEU A 71 -62.45 33.52 25.62
CA LEU A 71 -62.20 32.23 25.00
C LEU A 71 -62.83 32.21 23.60
N ILE A 72 -62.06 31.86 22.58
CA ILE A 72 -62.56 31.55 21.24
C ILE A 72 -62.37 30.05 21.02
N SER A 73 -63.48 29.31 20.91
CA SER A 73 -63.51 27.86 20.66
C SER A 73 -64.25 27.61 19.34
N LEU A 74 -63.68 26.77 18.47
CA LEU A 74 -64.26 26.45 17.17
C LEU A 74 -64.14 24.95 16.89
N GLY A 75 -65.20 24.37 16.32
CA GLY A 75 -65.14 23.05 15.67
C GLY A 75 -64.39 23.11 14.34
N GLU A 76 -64.32 21.99 13.62
CA GLU A 76 -63.86 22.04 12.24
C GLU A 76 -64.84 22.84 11.37
N CYS A 77 -64.30 23.68 10.48
CA CYS A 77 -65.09 24.57 9.62
C CYS A 77 -64.54 24.54 8.20
N GLY A 78 -65.32 24.03 7.24
CA GLY A 78 -65.06 24.15 5.80
C GLY A 78 -65.77 25.37 5.21
N LEU A 79 -65.02 26.40 4.85
CA LEU A 79 -65.53 27.69 4.35
C LEU A 79 -65.32 27.74 2.83
N THR A 80 -66.38 28.08 2.09
CA THR A 80 -66.43 27.99 0.61
C THR A 80 -66.93 29.28 -0.05
N HIS A 81 -67.49 30.20 0.73
CA HIS A 81 -68.08 31.45 0.27
C HIS A 81 -67.61 32.61 1.15
N PHE A 82 -67.69 33.83 0.62
CA PHE A 82 -67.33 35.06 1.31
C PHE A 82 -68.33 36.19 1.00
N LYS A 83 -68.38 37.21 1.85
CA LYS A 83 -69.10 38.47 1.61
C LYS A 83 -68.38 39.64 2.31
N PRO A 84 -68.63 40.91 1.93
CA PRO A 84 -68.19 42.05 2.73
C PRO A 84 -68.73 41.99 4.17
N TYR A 85 -67.93 42.45 5.13
CA TYR A 85 -68.29 42.54 6.54
C TYR A 85 -68.13 43.98 7.06
N THR A 86 -69.10 44.41 7.85
CA THR A 86 -69.11 45.69 8.58
C THR A 86 -69.44 45.42 10.04
N LEU A 87 -68.89 46.23 10.95
CA LEU A 87 -69.22 46.13 12.38
C LEU A 87 -70.72 46.43 12.61
N PRO A 88 -71.39 45.72 13.55
CA PRO A 88 -72.76 46.03 13.95
C PRO A 88 -72.90 47.44 14.56
N ASP A 89 -74.09 48.03 14.40
CA ASP A 89 -74.41 49.32 15.01
C ASP A 89 -74.19 49.31 16.53
N GLY A 90 -73.43 50.28 17.02
CA GLY A 90 -73.08 50.42 18.44
C GLY A 90 -71.83 49.63 18.90
N LEU A 91 -71.18 48.84 18.03
CA LEU A 91 -69.89 48.20 18.32
C LEU A 91 -68.72 48.99 17.71
N ASP A 92 -68.04 49.80 18.52
CA ASP A 92 -66.76 50.40 18.13
C ASP A 92 -65.61 49.41 18.35
N TYR A 93 -64.90 49.06 17.27
CA TYR A 93 -63.71 48.23 17.31
C TYR A 93 -62.55 48.82 16.50
N LYS A 94 -62.04 49.97 16.98
CA LYS A 94 -60.86 50.71 16.46
C LYS A 94 -59.63 49.89 16.04
N TYR A 95 -59.45 48.65 16.54
CA TYR A 95 -58.27 47.81 16.26
C TYR A 95 -58.21 47.27 14.82
N PHE A 96 -59.30 47.36 14.03
CA PHE A 96 -59.26 47.13 12.59
C PHE A 96 -59.24 48.42 11.76
N ASN A 97 -59.24 49.61 12.37
CA ASN A 97 -59.14 50.93 11.71
C ASN A 97 -60.03 51.11 10.46
N ASN A 98 -61.25 50.54 10.48
CA ASN A 98 -62.19 50.50 9.35
C ASN A 98 -61.63 49.86 8.05
N ALA A 99 -60.62 48.98 8.15
CA ALA A 99 -60.11 48.22 7.02
C ALA A 99 -61.21 47.35 6.36
N PRO A 100 -61.16 47.12 5.04
CA PRO A 100 -62.08 46.21 4.36
C PRO A 100 -61.95 44.77 4.88
N LEU A 101 -63.04 44.25 5.45
CA LEU A 101 -63.11 42.88 5.98
C LEU A 101 -64.07 42.04 5.13
N LEU A 102 -63.74 40.76 4.95
CA LEU A 102 -64.62 39.78 4.29
C LEU A 102 -65.00 38.67 5.27
N GLU A 103 -66.29 38.44 5.51
CA GLU A 103 -66.76 37.29 6.31
C GLU A 103 -66.80 36.02 5.45
N LEU A 104 -66.11 34.98 5.90
CA LEU A 104 -66.12 33.64 5.34
C LEU A 104 -67.27 32.80 5.93
N VAL A 105 -68.01 32.10 5.07
CA VAL A 105 -69.16 31.27 5.45
C VAL A 105 -69.14 29.88 4.79
N THR A 106 -69.88 28.95 5.39
CA THR A 106 -70.12 27.60 4.85
C THR A 106 -71.10 27.65 3.67
N ALA A 107 -71.10 26.61 2.83
CA ALA A 107 -72.02 26.52 1.70
C ALA A 107 -73.51 26.54 2.14
N GLU A 108 -73.82 25.88 3.26
CA GLU A 108 -75.17 25.83 3.85
C GLU A 108 -75.72 27.23 4.20
N ASN A 109 -74.85 28.09 4.73
CA ASN A 109 -75.25 29.45 5.15
C ASN A 109 -75.19 30.48 4.01
N ALA A 110 -74.50 30.17 2.90
CA ALA A 110 -74.22 31.14 1.85
C ALA A 110 -75.49 31.77 1.24
N ALA A 111 -76.55 30.98 1.03
CA ALA A 111 -77.82 31.46 0.51
C ALA A 111 -78.55 32.42 1.47
N ALA A 112 -78.47 32.18 2.79
CA ALA A 112 -79.15 32.98 3.80
C ALA A 112 -78.50 34.38 4.02
N VAL A 113 -77.24 34.54 3.63
CA VAL A 113 -76.48 35.80 3.79
C VAL A 113 -76.00 36.42 2.48
N ALA A 114 -76.49 35.93 1.33
CA ALA A 114 -76.12 36.36 -0.02
C ALA A 114 -74.59 36.39 -0.28
N ALA A 115 -73.87 35.34 0.15
CA ALA A 115 -72.42 35.25 -0.01
C ALA A 115 -71.98 34.68 -1.38
N THR A 116 -70.86 35.18 -1.91
CA THR A 116 -70.30 34.75 -3.20
C THR A 116 -69.31 33.59 -3.03
N PRO A 117 -69.27 32.60 -3.95
CA PRO A 117 -68.31 31.50 -3.88
C PRO A 117 -66.86 31.99 -3.97
N ILE A 118 -65.96 31.42 -3.18
CA ILE A 118 -64.51 31.63 -3.33
C ILE A 118 -64.10 31.06 -4.68
N ASN A 119 -63.41 31.88 -5.48
CA ASN A 119 -62.92 31.54 -6.80
C ASN A 119 -61.68 32.40 -7.12
N ALA A 120 -61.13 32.27 -8.33
CA ALA A 120 -59.90 32.95 -8.75
C ALA A 120 -59.90 34.50 -8.63
N SER A 121 -61.06 35.15 -8.48
CA SER A 121 -61.12 36.59 -8.20
C SER A 121 -60.67 36.99 -6.78
N LEU A 122 -60.64 36.04 -5.83
CA LEU A 122 -60.16 36.26 -4.46
C LEU A 122 -58.82 35.54 -4.25
N ILE A 123 -57.72 36.30 -4.37
CA ILE A 123 -56.37 35.79 -4.19
C ILE A 123 -56.09 35.56 -2.69
N LEU A 124 -56.37 34.34 -2.20
CA LEU A 124 -56.27 33.97 -0.78
C LEU A 124 -54.85 34.10 -0.17
N SER A 125 -53.78 34.21 -0.96
CA SER A 125 -52.43 34.46 -0.45
C SER A 125 -52.26 35.86 0.15
N ASP A 126 -53.12 36.81 -0.23
CA ASP A 126 -52.97 38.22 0.09
C ASP A 126 -53.68 38.59 1.41
N TYR A 127 -54.27 37.58 2.08
CA TYR A 127 -55.12 37.74 3.26
C TYR A 127 -54.65 36.91 4.46
N VAL A 128 -54.95 37.42 5.64
CA VAL A 128 -54.84 36.73 6.94
C VAL A 128 -56.23 36.29 7.37
N VAL A 129 -56.37 35.06 7.87
CA VAL A 129 -57.63 34.59 8.50
C VAL A 129 -57.67 35.07 9.94
N VAL A 130 -58.77 35.74 10.32
CA VAL A 130 -58.97 36.32 11.66
C VAL A 130 -60.29 35.81 12.24
N LEU A 131 -60.25 35.18 13.41
CA LEU A 131 -61.43 34.93 14.21
C LEU A 131 -61.74 36.19 15.02
N PHE A 132 -62.89 36.82 14.79
CA PHE A 132 -63.34 37.98 15.57
C PHE A 132 -64.53 37.59 16.44
N LEU A 133 -64.43 37.86 17.74
CA LEU A 133 -65.50 37.69 18.71
C LEU A 133 -66.35 38.96 18.73
N GLU A 134 -67.34 39.00 17.85
CA GLU A 134 -68.32 40.07 17.78
C GLU A 134 -69.23 40.03 19.02
N SER A 135 -69.34 41.14 19.75
CA SER A 135 -70.28 41.30 20.86
C SER A 135 -71.43 42.21 20.45
N ALA A 136 -72.64 41.67 20.37
CA ALA A 136 -73.86 42.41 20.07
C ALA A 136 -74.70 42.56 21.35
N ALA A 137 -74.99 43.81 21.73
CA ALA A 137 -75.85 44.13 22.87
C ALA A 137 -77.28 44.44 22.39
N ARG A 138 -78.27 43.70 22.88
CA ARG A 138 -79.69 43.90 22.57
C ARG A 138 -80.44 44.36 23.82
N ASP A 139 -81.06 45.53 23.75
CA ASP A 139 -82.01 45.98 24.78
C ASP A 139 -83.28 45.10 24.74
N LEU A 140 -83.63 44.49 25.87
CA LEU A 140 -84.85 43.69 26.03
C LEU A 140 -86.07 44.59 26.29
N LYS A 141 -86.39 45.48 25.34
CA LYS A 141 -87.50 46.44 25.46
C LYS A 141 -88.87 45.78 25.15
N SER A 142 -89.32 44.91 26.05
CA SER A 142 -90.65 44.27 26.01
C SER A 142 -91.49 44.64 27.24
N CYS A 143 -91.96 45.90 27.30
CA CYS A 143 -92.90 46.33 28.34
C CYS A 143 -94.35 46.07 27.90
N LEU A 144 -94.82 44.83 28.03
CA LEU A 144 -96.22 44.46 27.73
C LEU A 144 -97.09 44.50 29.00
N GLY A 145 -97.59 45.70 29.33
CA GLY A 145 -98.53 45.91 30.42
C GLY A 145 -97.89 46.41 31.72
N LYS A 146 -98.56 46.17 32.86
CA LYS A 146 -98.24 46.79 34.16
C LYS A 146 -97.01 46.23 34.88
N SER A 147 -96.30 45.24 34.33
CA SER A 147 -94.99 44.84 34.82
C SER A 147 -93.93 44.99 33.73
N CYS A 148 -92.75 45.42 34.17
CA CYS A 148 -91.58 45.69 33.32
C CYS A 148 -90.44 44.75 33.72
N ASP A 149 -90.77 43.48 33.95
CA ASP A 149 -89.84 42.50 34.54
C ASP A 149 -88.72 42.09 33.57
N ASP A 150 -88.93 42.29 32.26
CA ASP A 150 -87.98 42.02 31.17
C ASP A 150 -86.92 43.14 30.96
N LEU A 151 -86.80 44.13 31.87
CA LEU A 151 -85.84 45.22 31.73
C LEU A 151 -84.38 44.74 31.87
N GLY A 152 -83.73 44.43 30.75
CA GLY A 152 -82.34 44.01 30.71
C GLY A 152 -81.63 44.27 29.37
N LYS A 153 -80.34 43.90 29.33
CA LYS A 153 -79.53 43.84 28.10
C LYS A 153 -78.99 42.43 27.90
N GLU A 154 -79.30 41.85 26.76
CA GLU A 154 -78.72 40.58 26.31
C GLU A 154 -77.42 40.87 25.54
N ASN A 155 -76.30 40.27 25.95
CA ASN A 155 -75.03 40.38 25.25
C ASN A 155 -74.70 39.04 24.56
N THR A 156 -74.83 39.01 23.24
CA THR A 156 -74.54 37.83 22.41
C THR A 156 -73.12 37.92 21.87
N PHE A 157 -72.34 36.84 22.00
CA PHE A 157 -70.97 36.75 21.50
C PHE A 157 -70.89 35.76 20.33
N THR A 158 -70.46 36.23 19.16
CA THR A 158 -70.43 35.45 17.91
C THR A 158 -69.02 35.39 17.34
N VAL A 159 -68.51 34.18 17.04
CA VAL A 159 -67.20 34.00 16.38
C VAL A 159 -67.36 34.12 14.85
N ARG A 160 -67.07 35.33 14.35
CA ARG A 160 -66.93 35.68 12.93
C ARG A 160 -65.62 35.12 12.39
N LYS A 161 -65.61 34.61 11.15
CA LYS A 161 -64.42 34.15 10.45
C LYS A 161 -64.15 35.17 9.36
N LEU A 162 -63.15 36.01 9.53
CA LEU A 162 -62.88 37.14 8.66
C LEU A 162 -61.59 36.92 7.86
N LEU A 163 -61.51 37.56 6.70
CA LEU A 163 -60.27 37.83 5.99
C LEU A 163 -59.97 39.33 6.05
N ILE A 164 -58.72 39.67 6.35
CA ILE A 164 -58.15 41.01 6.24
C ILE A 164 -56.94 40.95 5.31
N LYS A 165 -56.71 41.97 4.47
CA LYS A 165 -55.50 41.99 3.62
C LYS A 165 -54.25 42.17 4.45
N ILE A 166 -53.15 41.57 3.99
CA ILE A 166 -51.83 41.72 4.61
C ILE A 166 -51.37 43.20 4.59
N THR A 167 -51.65 43.94 3.51
CA THR A 167 -51.34 45.38 3.42
C THR A 167 -52.03 46.19 4.52
N ASP A 168 -53.33 46.00 4.64
CA ASP A 168 -54.18 46.79 5.54
C ASP A 168 -53.82 46.45 7.01
N LEU A 169 -53.46 45.19 7.28
CA LEU A 169 -52.95 44.74 8.57
C LEU A 169 -51.56 45.31 8.90
N ILE A 170 -50.66 45.46 7.91
CA ILE A 170 -49.37 46.14 8.10
C ILE A 170 -49.61 47.60 8.49
N ASP A 171 -50.52 48.29 7.80
CA ASP A 171 -50.86 49.68 8.10
C ASP A 171 -51.45 49.81 9.52
N ILE A 172 -52.44 48.97 9.89
CA ILE A 172 -53.00 48.89 11.26
C ILE A 172 -51.89 48.71 12.30
N ASN A 173 -50.97 47.77 12.06
CA ASN A 173 -49.86 47.46 12.95
C ASN A 173 -48.82 48.59 13.04
N SER A 174 -48.76 49.50 12.05
CA SER A 174 -47.88 50.69 12.12
C SER A 174 -48.41 51.76 13.08
N PHE A 175 -49.74 51.86 13.25
CA PHE A 175 -50.39 52.82 14.15
C PHE A 175 -50.65 52.28 15.56
N ASN A 176 -50.89 50.97 15.71
CA ASN A 176 -51.05 50.31 17.01
C ASN A 176 -49.73 49.69 17.50
N LYS A 177 -49.17 50.24 18.58
CA LYS A 177 -47.93 49.74 19.22
C LYS A 177 -48.01 48.29 19.72
N ASN A 178 -49.23 47.78 19.92
CA ASN A 178 -49.47 46.54 20.63
C ASN A 178 -49.66 45.42 19.62
N LYS A 179 -48.58 44.67 19.40
CA LYS A 179 -48.45 43.65 18.36
C LYS A 179 -49.58 42.62 18.43
N GLY A 180 -50.56 42.75 17.54
CA GLY A 180 -51.33 41.62 17.07
C GLY A 180 -50.41 40.77 16.20
N GLY A 181 -49.82 39.72 16.75
CA GLY A 181 -48.86 38.85 16.05
C GLY A 181 -47.64 38.51 16.89
N ALA A 182 -46.59 37.99 16.24
CA ALA A 182 -45.37 37.54 16.91
C ALA A 182 -44.70 38.65 17.77
N MET A 183 -44.32 38.30 19.01
CA MET A 183 -43.63 39.22 19.95
C MET A 183 -42.35 39.84 19.36
N TYR A 184 -41.55 39.04 18.65
CA TYR A 184 -40.26 39.41 18.06
C TYR A 184 -40.27 39.13 16.54
N PRO A 185 -40.98 39.93 15.73
CA PRO A 185 -41.19 39.65 14.32
C PRO A 185 -39.90 39.65 13.50
N ALA A 186 -38.86 40.40 13.88
CA ALA A 186 -37.61 40.40 13.13
C ALA A 186 -36.89 39.03 13.18
N LEU A 187 -37.15 38.21 14.21
CA LEU A 187 -36.59 36.86 14.31
C LEU A 187 -37.14 35.92 13.22
N TYR A 188 -38.36 36.17 12.71
CA TYR A 188 -38.95 35.37 11.64
C TYR A 188 -38.28 35.62 10.28
N ASN A 189 -37.46 36.68 10.18
CA ASN A 189 -36.61 36.96 9.03
C ASN A 189 -35.19 36.35 9.17
N LEU A 190 -34.94 35.54 10.21
CA LEU A 190 -33.65 34.91 10.39
C LEU A 190 -33.46 33.74 9.42
N GLU A 191 -32.41 33.84 8.61
CA GLU A 191 -32.11 32.85 7.57
C GLU A 191 -31.18 31.74 8.09
N THR A 192 -31.17 30.61 7.38
CA THR A 192 -30.04 29.68 7.40
C THR A 192 -28.84 30.32 6.70
N ILE A 193 -27.66 30.19 7.31
CA ILE A 193 -26.40 30.60 6.68
C ILE A 193 -25.84 29.37 5.97
N GLU A 194 -26.05 29.33 4.65
CA GLU A 194 -25.46 28.32 3.77
C GLU A 194 -23.96 28.60 3.64
N TYR A 195 -23.14 27.90 4.42
CA TYR A 195 -21.69 28.06 4.36
C TYR A 195 -21.13 27.30 3.15
N PRO A 196 -20.43 27.96 2.20
CA PRO A 196 -19.86 27.26 1.04
C PRO A 196 -18.79 26.27 1.48
N ARG A 197 -18.86 25.01 1.03
CA ARG A 197 -17.83 24.01 1.32
C ARG A 197 -16.50 24.39 0.68
N ALA A 198 -15.40 24.31 1.42
CA ALA A 198 -14.05 24.40 0.87
C ALA A 198 -13.77 23.18 -0.04
N LEU A 199 -14.01 23.34 -1.34
CA LEU A 199 -13.87 22.26 -2.33
C LEU A 199 -12.44 22.20 -2.88
N ILE A 200 -11.69 21.17 -2.48
CA ILE A 200 -10.35 20.91 -3.00
C ILE A 200 -10.46 20.27 -4.39
N THR A 201 -10.48 21.13 -5.40
CA THR A 201 -10.36 20.73 -6.81
C THR A 201 -8.91 20.40 -7.14
N SER A 202 -8.68 19.70 -8.26
CA SER A 202 -7.33 19.52 -8.80
C SER A 202 -6.60 20.86 -8.97
N ILE A 203 -7.28 21.90 -9.47
CA ILE A 203 -6.73 23.26 -9.60
C ILE A 203 -6.24 23.83 -8.26
N ALA A 204 -7.02 23.66 -7.18
CA ALA A 204 -6.61 24.09 -5.84
C ALA A 204 -5.45 23.25 -5.28
N ALA A 205 -5.32 22.00 -5.71
CA ALA A 205 -4.21 21.11 -5.35
C ALA A 205 -2.93 21.34 -6.18
N THR A 206 -2.97 22.17 -7.24
CA THR A 206 -1.80 22.47 -8.09
C THR A 206 -0.82 23.45 -7.45
N ASN A 207 -1.30 24.53 -6.82
CA ASN A 207 -0.47 25.62 -6.28
C ASN A 207 -0.99 26.10 -4.91
N TYR A 208 -0.05 26.52 -4.06
CA TYR A 208 -0.29 26.82 -2.65
C TYR A 208 -1.25 28.03 -2.44
N PRO A 209 -1.17 29.13 -3.22
CA PRO A 209 -2.15 30.21 -3.17
C PRO A 209 -3.59 29.76 -3.46
N ALA A 210 -3.82 28.91 -4.46
CA ALA A 210 -5.15 28.41 -4.78
C ALA A 210 -5.72 27.52 -3.67
N LEU A 211 -4.87 26.77 -2.97
CA LEU A 211 -5.26 25.98 -1.79
C LEU A 211 -5.70 26.89 -0.63
N ILE A 212 -4.94 27.93 -0.30
CA ILE A 212 -5.33 28.90 0.74
C ILE A 212 -6.67 29.56 0.38
N ASN A 213 -6.83 30.06 -0.85
CA ASN A 213 -8.05 30.77 -1.24
C ASN A 213 -9.30 29.86 -1.25
N ALA A 214 -9.13 28.55 -1.48
CA ALA A 214 -10.22 27.58 -1.36
C ALA A 214 -10.84 27.50 0.05
N TYR A 215 -10.12 27.92 1.09
CA TYR A 215 -10.62 28.03 2.47
C TYR A 215 -11.01 29.46 2.86
N LEU A 216 -10.28 30.49 2.40
CA LEU A 216 -10.57 31.88 2.78
C LEU A 216 -11.74 32.51 2.00
N SER A 217 -11.92 32.21 0.71
CA SER A 217 -13.05 32.76 -0.07
C SER A 217 -14.43 32.39 0.50
N PRO A 218 -14.70 31.14 0.96
CA PRO A 218 -15.93 30.81 1.68
C PRO A 218 -16.20 31.66 2.93
N VAL A 219 -15.16 32.04 3.68
CA VAL A 219 -15.29 32.94 4.84
C VAL A 219 -15.74 34.32 4.37
N ALA A 220 -15.07 34.88 3.35
CA ALA A 220 -15.47 36.16 2.74
C ALA A 220 -16.90 36.15 2.18
N ALA A 221 -17.38 35.01 1.66
CA ALA A 221 -18.73 34.85 1.15
C ALA A 221 -19.81 35.11 2.21
N ILE A 222 -19.59 34.69 3.46
CA ILE A 222 -20.63 34.68 4.52
C ILE A 222 -20.51 35.80 5.55
N LEU A 223 -19.40 36.54 5.63
CA LEU A 223 -19.15 37.55 6.67
C LEU A 223 -20.27 38.59 6.81
N GLU A 224 -20.74 39.15 5.70
CA GLU A 224 -21.83 40.13 5.69
C GLU A 224 -23.15 39.50 6.16
N LYS A 225 -23.50 38.31 5.65
CA LYS A 225 -24.74 37.62 6.01
C LYS A 225 -24.75 37.25 7.50
N LEU A 226 -23.65 36.70 8.02
CA LEU A 226 -23.51 36.31 9.42
C LEU A 226 -23.64 37.50 10.37
N THR A 227 -22.88 38.58 10.13
CA THR A 227 -22.90 39.76 11.00
C THR A 227 -24.24 40.50 10.94
N LYS A 228 -24.89 40.56 9.77
CA LYS A 228 -26.26 41.08 9.62
C LYS A 228 -27.29 40.25 10.41
N GLN A 229 -27.24 38.93 10.33
CA GLN A 229 -28.17 38.03 11.03
C GLN A 229 -27.97 38.10 12.56
N LEU A 230 -26.73 38.12 13.05
CA LEU A 230 -26.43 38.36 14.46
C LEU A 230 -26.89 39.75 14.94
N GLY A 231 -26.73 40.77 14.09
CA GLY A 231 -27.22 42.12 14.33
C GLY A 231 -28.75 42.21 14.47
N ILE A 232 -29.51 41.39 13.74
CA ILE A 232 -30.97 41.27 13.92
C ILE A 232 -31.28 40.71 15.32
N ILE A 233 -30.66 39.57 15.70
CA ILE A 233 -30.89 38.93 17.00
C ILE A 233 -30.56 39.89 18.16
N TYR A 234 -29.42 40.59 18.08
CA TYR A 234 -28.97 41.52 19.12
C TYR A 234 -29.88 42.76 19.25
N LYS A 235 -30.36 43.33 18.14
CA LYS A 235 -31.28 44.49 18.15
C LYS A 235 -32.68 44.12 18.63
N GLU A 236 -33.18 42.94 18.25
CA GLU A 236 -34.55 42.50 18.55
C GLU A 236 -34.71 41.97 19.99
N LEU A 237 -33.64 41.48 20.64
CA LEU A 237 -33.69 40.87 21.98
C LEU A 237 -33.02 41.74 23.08
N PRO A 238 -33.78 42.51 23.88
CA PRO A 238 -33.24 43.36 24.96
C PRO A 238 -32.50 42.62 26.08
N ALA A 239 -32.61 41.29 26.14
CA ALA A 239 -31.79 40.48 27.04
C ALA A 239 -30.30 40.55 26.67
N LEU A 240 -29.95 40.66 25.39
CA LEU A 240 -28.56 40.68 24.93
C LEU A 240 -27.90 42.04 25.18
N ALA A 241 -28.55 43.14 24.80
CA ALA A 241 -28.04 44.50 25.04
C ALA A 241 -27.76 44.81 26.53
N ARG A 242 -28.44 44.14 27.47
CA ARG A 242 -28.18 44.26 28.93
C ARG A 242 -26.93 43.52 29.40
N HIS A 243 -26.56 42.41 28.75
CA HIS A 243 -25.40 41.60 29.14
C HIS A 243 -24.15 41.90 28.30
N PHE A 244 -24.34 42.41 27.08
CA PHE A 244 -23.30 42.74 26.11
C PHE A 244 -23.54 44.17 25.59
N PRO A 245 -23.32 45.21 26.40
CA PRO A 245 -23.57 46.59 25.99
C PRO A 245 -22.58 47.02 24.89
N GLY A 246 -23.07 47.77 23.90
CA GLY A 246 -22.22 48.41 22.89
C GLY A 246 -21.70 47.52 21.76
N VAL A 247 -22.24 46.30 21.57
CA VAL A 247 -21.86 45.45 20.43
C VAL A 247 -22.29 46.08 19.11
N ASP A 248 -21.33 46.32 18.22
CA ASP A 248 -21.53 46.80 16.86
C ASP A 248 -21.06 45.75 15.84
N PHE A 249 -22.00 45.15 15.14
CA PHE A 249 -21.74 44.11 14.14
C PHE A 249 -21.19 44.65 12.81
N ASP A 250 -21.39 45.93 12.49
CA ASP A 250 -20.75 46.55 11.32
C ASP A 250 -19.24 46.76 11.58
N ASN A 251 -18.87 47.11 12.81
CA ASN A 251 -17.47 47.14 13.24
C ASN A 251 -16.83 45.73 13.29
N VAL A 252 -17.52 44.73 13.86
CA VAL A 252 -17.04 43.32 13.87
C VAL A 252 -16.84 42.80 12.44
N ARG A 253 -17.75 43.11 11.51
CA ARG A 253 -17.55 42.79 10.08
C ARG A 253 -16.28 43.44 9.55
N SER A 254 -16.14 44.75 9.73
CA SER A 254 -15.02 45.53 9.18
C SER A 254 -13.66 45.06 9.71
N MET A 255 -13.60 44.67 10.99
CA MET A 255 -12.42 44.05 11.62
C MET A 255 -12.06 42.72 10.95
N TRP A 256 -13.04 41.84 10.71
CA TRP A 256 -12.82 40.56 10.05
C TRP A 256 -12.48 40.69 8.56
N GLU A 257 -13.07 41.66 7.86
CA GLU A 257 -12.74 41.97 6.47
C GLU A 257 -11.25 42.35 6.33
N GLY A 258 -10.73 43.20 7.23
CA GLY A 258 -9.30 43.52 7.29
C GLY A 258 -8.43 42.33 7.72
N LYS A 259 -8.79 41.66 8.82
CA LYS A 259 -8.07 40.50 9.35
C LYS A 259 -7.92 39.36 8.34
N LEU A 260 -8.92 39.12 7.48
CA LEU A 260 -8.84 38.10 6.42
C LEU A 260 -7.79 38.44 5.34
N ILE A 261 -7.60 39.74 5.05
CA ILE A 261 -6.53 40.23 4.16
C ILE A 261 -5.17 40.08 4.84
N ASP A 262 -5.04 40.48 6.10
CA ASP A 262 -3.78 40.36 6.86
C ASP A 262 -3.34 38.89 7.00
N LEU A 263 -4.28 37.98 7.26
CA LEU A 263 -4.02 36.53 7.28
C LEU A 263 -3.60 36.02 5.89
N SER A 264 -4.22 36.51 4.81
CA SER A 264 -3.82 36.16 3.43
C SER A 264 -2.36 36.51 3.15
N VAL A 265 -1.92 37.71 3.55
CA VAL A 265 -0.51 38.16 3.43
C VAL A 265 0.42 37.25 4.25
N GLN A 266 0.04 36.88 5.46
CA GLN A 266 0.87 36.02 6.33
C GLN A 266 0.99 34.58 5.80
N TYR A 267 -0.09 34.00 5.27
CA TYR A 267 -0.07 32.66 4.66
C TYR A 267 0.72 32.64 3.35
N LEU A 268 0.51 33.62 2.46
CA LEU A 268 1.22 33.72 1.17
C LEU A 268 2.73 33.97 1.34
N SER A 269 3.13 34.75 2.35
CA SER A 269 4.55 34.95 2.68
C SER A 269 5.19 33.77 3.44
N GLY A 270 4.44 32.71 3.72
CA GLY A 270 4.93 31.54 4.46
C GLY A 270 5.31 31.84 5.91
N LYS A 271 4.78 32.93 6.48
CA LYS A 271 5.02 33.37 7.86
C LYS A 271 4.00 32.79 8.84
N ALA A 272 2.81 32.42 8.35
CA ALA A 272 1.78 31.74 9.12
C ALA A 272 1.32 30.42 8.49
N TYR A 273 0.67 29.59 9.30
CA TYR A 273 0.12 28.28 8.97
C TYR A 273 -1.33 28.19 9.50
N GLY A 274 -2.12 27.23 9.00
CA GLY A 274 -3.47 26.99 9.52
C GLY A 274 -4.58 27.80 8.86
N PHE A 275 -4.45 28.14 7.58
CA PHE A 275 -5.55 28.74 6.79
C PHE A 275 -6.85 27.91 6.81
N GLN A 276 -6.73 26.58 6.96
CA GLN A 276 -7.87 25.67 7.16
C GLN A 276 -8.61 25.96 8.47
N TYR A 277 -7.91 26.38 9.53
CA TYR A 277 -8.51 26.67 10.83
C TYR A 277 -9.31 27.99 10.84
N VAL A 278 -9.04 28.91 9.92
CA VAL A 278 -9.90 30.09 9.70
C VAL A 278 -11.29 29.63 9.23
N TYR A 279 -11.33 28.66 8.31
CA TYR A 279 -12.57 28.08 7.81
C TYR A 279 -13.30 27.30 8.92
N ASP A 280 -12.60 26.44 9.65
CA ASP A 280 -13.19 25.66 10.76
C ASP A 280 -13.71 26.55 11.90
N ALA A 281 -13.03 27.66 12.21
CA ALA A 281 -13.52 28.65 13.17
C ALA A 281 -14.85 29.27 12.74
N PHE A 282 -15.02 29.57 11.45
CA PHE A 282 -16.30 30.05 10.92
C PHE A 282 -17.36 28.95 10.81
N GLU A 283 -16.99 27.68 10.60
CA GLU A 283 -17.92 26.55 10.72
C GLU A 283 -18.49 26.45 12.16
N ASP A 284 -17.63 26.53 13.17
CA ASP A 284 -18.02 26.52 14.59
C ASP A 284 -18.86 27.76 14.97
N ILE A 285 -18.50 28.96 14.48
CA ILE A 285 -19.28 30.20 14.67
C ILE A 285 -20.67 30.08 14.03
N ILE A 286 -20.77 29.57 12.80
CA ILE A 286 -22.05 29.36 12.12
C ILE A 286 -22.88 28.31 12.86
N LYS A 287 -22.28 27.23 13.37
CA LYS A 287 -23.01 26.28 14.22
C LYS A 287 -23.53 26.91 15.52
N SER A 288 -22.76 27.79 16.16
CA SER A 288 -23.23 28.53 17.33
C SER A 288 -24.32 29.57 16.99
N TYR A 289 -24.30 30.17 15.79
CA TYR A 289 -25.41 30.96 15.26
C TYR A 289 -26.67 30.12 15.01
N GLU A 290 -26.55 28.93 14.45
CA GLU A 290 -27.70 28.03 14.23
C GLU A 290 -28.33 27.59 15.57
N GLU A 291 -27.51 27.27 16.59
CA GLU A 291 -27.99 27.07 17.97
C GLU A 291 -28.72 28.33 18.51
N LEU A 292 -28.14 29.51 18.31
CA LEU A 292 -28.69 30.79 18.75
C LEU A 292 -30.04 31.11 18.07
N ARG A 293 -30.18 30.88 16.77
CA ARG A 293 -31.43 31.11 16.02
C ARG A 293 -32.56 30.24 16.58
N CYS A 294 -32.28 28.98 16.89
CA CYS A 294 -33.25 28.08 17.51
C CYS A 294 -33.65 28.57 18.92
N ILE A 295 -32.67 28.93 19.77
CA ILE A 295 -32.94 29.44 21.12
C ILE A 295 -33.77 30.73 21.10
N ALA A 296 -33.49 31.64 20.15
CA ALA A 296 -34.20 32.91 20.02
C ALA A 296 -35.72 32.73 19.80
N MET A 297 -36.15 31.65 19.12
CA MET A 297 -37.58 31.36 18.91
C MET A 297 -38.34 30.98 20.20
N HIS A 298 -37.65 30.37 21.17
CA HIS A 298 -38.29 29.93 22.42
C HIS A 298 -38.61 31.09 23.39
N LEU A 299 -38.07 32.29 23.15
CA LEU A 299 -38.32 33.48 23.97
C LEU A 299 -39.61 34.20 23.54
N HIS A 300 -40.76 33.55 23.72
CA HIS A 300 -42.06 34.08 23.28
C HIS A 300 -43.03 34.34 24.45
N SER A 301 -42.59 35.08 25.48
CA SER A 301 -43.40 35.34 26.67
C SER A 301 -43.04 36.61 27.43
N VAL A 302 -44.06 37.35 27.88
CA VAL A 302 -43.94 38.56 28.71
C VAL A 302 -44.54 38.30 30.09
N CYS A 303 -43.95 38.87 31.15
CA CYS A 303 -44.49 38.80 32.51
C CYS A 303 -45.77 39.63 32.68
N LEU A 304 -45.79 40.85 32.11
CA LEU A 304 -46.96 41.71 32.04
C LEU A 304 -47.26 42.04 30.56
N PRO A 305 -47.93 41.14 29.82
CA PRO A 305 -48.37 41.40 28.45
C PRO A 305 -49.28 42.64 28.36
N ASP A 306 -49.25 43.33 27.23
CA ASP A 306 -50.16 44.46 26.96
C ASP A 306 -51.58 43.94 26.69
N GLU A 307 -52.54 44.39 27.48
CA GLU A 307 -53.92 43.90 27.47
C GLU A 307 -54.67 44.23 26.17
N ASP A 308 -54.26 45.27 25.45
CA ASP A 308 -54.96 45.78 24.26
C ASP A 308 -54.35 45.30 22.93
N ALA A 309 -53.46 44.29 22.95
CA ALA A 309 -52.78 43.78 21.75
C ALA A 309 -53.68 43.06 20.74
N PHE A 310 -54.62 42.23 21.21
CA PHE A 310 -55.63 41.56 20.37
C PHE A 310 -56.92 41.31 21.17
N PRO A 311 -57.67 42.38 21.51
CA PRO A 311 -58.75 42.32 22.52
C PRO A 311 -59.84 41.27 22.27
N MET A 312 -60.35 41.21 21.05
CA MET A 312 -61.52 40.40 20.68
C MET A 312 -61.25 39.55 19.44
N HIS A 313 -59.98 39.37 19.05
CA HIS A 313 -59.64 38.65 17.82
C HIS A 313 -58.47 37.67 18.00
N LEU A 314 -58.41 36.67 17.12
CA LEU A 314 -57.28 35.75 16.95
C LEU A 314 -56.92 35.60 15.46
N MET A 315 -55.70 35.94 15.09
CA MET A 315 -55.18 35.73 13.74
C MET A 315 -54.60 34.32 13.61
N LEU A 316 -55.04 33.59 12.58
CA LEU A 316 -54.70 32.18 12.36
C LEU A 316 -53.53 31.95 11.39
N GLY A 317 -52.99 33.03 10.80
CA GLY A 317 -51.94 32.98 9.79
C GLY A 317 -52.41 33.25 8.36
N THR A 318 -51.45 33.15 7.43
CA THR A 318 -51.63 33.24 5.97
C THR A 318 -51.48 31.85 5.33
N LYS A 319 -51.58 31.78 4.00
CA LYS A 319 -51.30 30.56 3.20
C LYS A 319 -49.84 30.08 3.25
N ALA A 320 -48.91 30.86 3.81
CA ALA A 320 -47.49 30.50 3.91
C ALA A 320 -47.23 29.45 5.00
N CYS A 321 -46.04 28.84 4.99
CA CYS A 321 -45.65 27.84 6.01
C CYS A 321 -45.67 28.43 7.44
N PRO A 322 -46.15 27.68 8.45
CA PRO A 322 -45.92 28.02 9.85
C PRO A 322 -44.43 27.77 10.23
N PRO A 323 -43.86 28.54 11.18
CA PRO A 323 -44.50 29.59 11.97
C PRO A 323 -44.64 30.90 11.19
N SER A 324 -45.76 31.62 11.39
CA SER A 324 -46.11 32.83 10.64
C SER A 324 -46.22 34.03 11.57
N ILE A 325 -45.64 35.18 11.19
CA ILE A 325 -45.79 36.45 11.93
C ILE A 325 -47.25 36.89 12.09
N TYR A 326 -48.13 36.44 11.19
CA TYR A 326 -49.56 36.71 11.16
C TYR A 326 -50.40 35.66 11.91
N ARG A 327 -49.77 34.75 12.67
CA ARG A 327 -50.45 33.84 13.58
C ARG A 327 -50.15 34.23 15.02
N GLN A 328 -51.19 34.32 15.85
CA GLN A 328 -51.05 34.59 17.29
C GLN A 328 -50.82 33.28 18.02
N GLU A 329 -49.55 32.84 18.00
CA GLU A 329 -49.04 31.72 18.81
C GLU A 329 -49.35 31.87 20.30
N PHE A 330 -49.33 30.77 21.05
CA PHE A 330 -49.58 30.82 22.49
C PHE A 330 -48.42 31.49 23.24
N GLU A 331 -48.67 32.68 23.77
CA GLU A 331 -47.82 33.36 24.72
C GLU A 331 -48.11 32.80 26.13
N TYR A 332 -47.28 31.87 26.57
CA TYR A 332 -47.32 31.34 27.93
C TYR A 332 -46.98 32.42 28.98
N SER A 333 -47.53 32.28 30.19
CA SER A 333 -46.97 32.98 31.34
C SER A 333 -45.54 32.48 31.61
N PRO A 334 -44.59 33.33 32.05
CA PRO A 334 -43.23 32.92 32.44
C PRO A 334 -43.15 31.84 33.53
N LEU A 335 -44.28 31.48 34.15
CA LEU A 335 -44.43 30.36 35.07
C LEU A 335 -44.26 28.98 34.39
N PHE A 336 -44.60 28.84 33.10
CA PHE A 336 -44.80 27.53 32.45
C PHE A 336 -43.80 27.17 31.34
N ASN A 337 -42.97 28.10 30.88
CA ASN A 337 -42.24 27.97 29.60
C ASN A 337 -40.70 27.96 29.75
N GLU A 338 -40.17 27.81 30.96
CA GLU A 338 -38.73 27.85 31.24
C GLU A 338 -38.03 29.14 30.74
N TYR A 339 -38.74 30.26 30.59
CA TYR A 339 -38.21 31.52 30.02
C TYR A 339 -36.87 31.95 30.63
N LYS A 340 -36.72 31.75 31.94
CA LYS A 340 -35.50 32.07 32.68
C LYS A 340 -34.29 31.26 32.20
N ASP A 341 -34.48 29.99 31.85
CA ASP A 341 -33.41 29.08 31.46
C ASP A 341 -33.11 29.20 29.96
N TRP A 342 -34.13 29.40 29.11
CA TRP A 342 -33.92 29.84 27.72
C TRP A 342 -33.20 31.18 27.63
N SER A 343 -33.53 32.14 28.51
CA SER A 343 -32.84 33.44 28.55
C SER A 343 -31.39 33.32 29.01
N LYS A 344 -31.05 32.42 29.95
CA LYS A 344 -29.65 32.11 30.30
C LYS A 344 -28.93 31.46 29.11
N LYS A 345 -29.56 30.48 28.45
CA LYS A 345 -28.97 29.77 27.31
C LYS A 345 -28.71 30.72 26.14
N LEU A 346 -29.62 31.67 25.88
CA LEU A 346 -29.42 32.75 24.91
C LEU A 346 -28.17 33.57 25.22
N VAL A 347 -28.03 34.05 26.46
CA VAL A 347 -26.86 34.84 26.90
C VAL A 347 -25.57 34.03 26.77
N SER A 348 -25.58 32.76 27.17
CA SER A 348 -24.41 31.87 27.06
C SER A 348 -24.01 31.62 25.60
N VAL A 349 -24.95 31.25 24.73
CA VAL A 349 -24.66 30.93 23.32
C VAL A 349 -24.29 32.19 22.53
N PHE A 350 -24.96 33.32 22.76
CA PHE A 350 -24.58 34.60 22.15
C PHE A 350 -23.18 35.03 22.63
N GLY A 351 -22.90 34.92 23.93
CA GLY A 351 -21.58 35.15 24.52
C GLY A 351 -20.52 34.33 23.81
N ARG A 352 -20.71 33.01 23.71
CA ARG A 352 -19.79 32.10 22.98
C ARG A 352 -19.57 32.50 21.54
N THR A 353 -20.62 32.82 20.79
CA THR A 353 -20.52 33.27 19.38
C THR A 353 -19.71 34.56 19.27
N LEU A 354 -19.92 35.53 20.19
CA LEU A 354 -19.16 36.78 20.22
C LEU A 354 -17.69 36.56 20.64
N THR A 355 -17.43 35.68 21.61
CA THR A 355 -16.07 35.33 22.03
C THR A 355 -15.31 34.61 20.92
N MET A 356 -15.94 33.69 20.17
CA MET A 356 -15.31 33.06 19.00
C MET A 356 -15.01 34.07 17.88
N LEU A 357 -15.91 35.03 17.62
CA LEU A 357 -15.67 36.10 16.66
C LEU A 357 -14.51 37.01 17.06
N ASN A 358 -14.32 37.30 18.35
CA ASN A 358 -13.27 38.20 18.81
C ASN A 358 -11.95 37.49 19.15
N GLY A 359 -12.00 36.19 19.45
CA GLY A 359 -10.92 35.41 20.06
C GLY A 359 -10.20 34.43 19.14
N TYR A 360 -10.27 34.62 17.82
CA TYR A 360 -9.48 33.82 16.87
C TYR A 360 -7.98 34.13 17.01
N TYR A 361 -7.18 33.08 17.23
CA TYR A 361 -5.77 33.16 17.54
C TYR A 361 -4.91 33.18 16.28
N ASP A 362 -4.29 34.34 15.99
CA ASP A 362 -3.59 34.60 14.73
C ASP A 362 -2.25 33.86 14.58
N SER A 363 -1.63 33.46 15.70
CA SER A 363 -0.28 32.87 15.72
C SER A 363 -0.29 31.35 15.92
N LEU A 364 -0.51 30.61 14.84
CA LEU A 364 -0.09 29.20 14.74
C LEU A 364 1.38 29.08 14.29
N THR A 365 2.16 30.16 14.47
CA THR A 365 3.55 30.28 13.97
C THR A 365 4.57 29.68 14.93
N GLU A 366 4.22 29.56 16.21
CA GLU A 366 5.09 28.98 17.22
C GLU A 366 5.02 27.46 17.19
N LYS A 367 6.19 26.81 17.10
CA LYS A 367 6.33 25.37 17.34
C LYS A 367 6.04 25.09 18.82
N GLY A 368 4.77 24.92 19.15
CA GLY A 368 4.30 24.84 20.52
C GLY A 368 5.08 23.79 21.33
N GLU A 369 5.58 24.18 22.50
CA GLU A 369 6.42 23.35 23.39
C GLU A 369 5.77 22.00 23.78
N ARG A 370 4.44 21.90 23.62
CA ARG A 370 3.63 20.71 23.87
C ARG A 370 3.81 19.59 22.83
N GLY A 371 4.29 19.92 21.63
CA GLY A 371 4.39 18.99 20.51
C GLY A 371 3.01 18.55 19.97
N ILE A 372 3.00 17.48 19.17
CA ILE A 372 1.76 16.93 18.60
C ILE A 372 0.94 16.20 19.67
N LEU A 373 -0.35 16.55 19.77
CA LEU A 373 -1.31 15.94 20.70
C LEU A 373 -2.59 15.49 19.99
N ALA A 374 -3.37 14.62 20.66
CA ALA A 374 -4.68 14.18 20.21
C ALA A 374 -5.72 14.45 21.31
N THR A 375 -6.69 15.33 21.03
CA THR A 375 -7.72 15.74 21.99
C THR A 375 -9.03 14.99 21.72
N PRO A 376 -9.50 14.10 22.62
CA PRO A 376 -10.78 13.40 22.43
C PRO A 376 -11.96 14.37 22.38
N SER A 377 -12.82 14.25 21.36
CA SER A 377 -13.92 15.17 21.10
C SER A 377 -15.20 14.46 20.62
N LYS A 378 -16.30 15.22 20.59
CA LYS A 378 -17.62 14.81 20.09
C LYS A 378 -18.00 15.66 18.87
N GLU A 379 -17.15 15.57 17.85
CA GLU A 379 -17.10 16.48 16.69
C GLU A 379 -18.25 16.31 15.66
N LYS A 380 -18.40 17.36 14.83
CA LYS A 380 -19.32 17.65 13.70
C LYS A 380 -20.83 17.46 13.94
N TRP A 381 -21.27 16.44 14.68
CA TRP A 381 -22.69 16.11 14.91
C TRP A 381 -23.28 16.62 16.23
N GLN A 382 -22.47 17.07 17.18
CA GLN A 382 -22.93 17.64 18.46
C GLN A 382 -22.85 19.17 18.48
N ASN A 383 -23.64 19.77 19.38
CA ASN A 383 -23.57 21.17 19.79
C ASN A 383 -22.15 21.57 20.18
N ILE A 384 -21.78 22.83 19.92
CA ILE A 384 -20.41 23.36 20.13
C ILE A 384 -19.95 23.15 21.57
N GLY A 385 -20.81 23.42 22.55
CA GLY A 385 -20.51 23.28 23.97
C GLY A 385 -20.36 21.84 24.51
N LYS A 386 -20.30 20.83 23.63
CA LYS A 386 -19.91 19.45 23.92
C LYS A 386 -18.61 19.02 23.22
N ARG A 387 -18.04 19.88 22.37
CA ARG A 387 -16.80 19.65 21.62
C ARG A 387 -15.59 20.06 22.47
N ALA A 388 -14.44 19.44 22.20
CA ALA A 388 -13.16 19.93 22.70
C ALA A 388 -12.85 21.32 22.09
N PHE A 389 -12.34 22.22 22.92
CA PHE A 389 -11.99 23.60 22.58
C PHE A 389 -10.78 23.62 21.62
N PRO A 390 -10.94 24.14 20.39
CA PRO A 390 -9.91 24.14 19.34
C PRO A 390 -8.60 24.83 19.71
N ILE A 391 -7.51 24.45 19.02
CA ILE A 391 -6.22 25.17 19.08
C ILE A 391 -6.27 26.61 18.51
N TYR A 392 -7.25 26.94 17.66
CA TYR A 392 -7.33 28.21 16.93
C TYR A 392 -8.13 29.33 17.65
N PHE A 393 -8.55 29.09 18.89
CA PHE A 393 -9.13 30.12 19.75
C PHE A 393 -8.20 30.40 20.93
N ASP A 394 -8.03 31.65 21.31
CA ASP A 394 -7.07 32.05 22.35
C ASP A 394 -7.52 31.54 23.74
N PRO A 395 -6.76 30.64 24.39
CA PRO A 395 -7.12 30.08 25.71
C PRO A 395 -6.98 31.08 26.86
N ASN A 396 -6.42 32.27 26.62
CA ASN A 396 -6.27 33.34 27.61
C ASN A 396 -7.49 34.27 27.68
N ILE A 397 -8.51 34.05 26.86
CA ILE A 397 -9.78 34.79 26.91
C ILE A 397 -10.73 34.06 27.86
N ASP A 398 -10.81 34.56 29.10
CA ASP A 398 -11.60 33.99 30.21
C ASP A 398 -13.08 33.75 29.83
N GLU A 399 -13.65 34.54 28.91
CA GLU A 399 -15.01 34.34 28.40
C GLU A 399 -15.24 32.97 27.74
N PHE A 400 -14.20 32.28 27.23
CA PHE A 400 -14.36 30.92 26.73
C PHE A 400 -14.69 29.94 27.85
N GLU A 401 -14.05 30.02 29.01
CA GLU A 401 -14.39 29.16 30.17
C GLU A 401 -15.83 29.40 30.63
N LYS A 402 -16.28 30.66 30.57
CA LYS A 402 -17.61 31.09 30.96
C LYS A 402 -18.72 30.65 29.99
N TYR A 403 -18.46 30.63 28.68
CA TYR A 403 -19.51 30.47 27.66
C TYR A 403 -19.38 29.22 26.77
N TRP A 404 -18.25 28.50 26.76
CA TRP A 404 -18.07 27.34 25.89
C TRP A 404 -19.02 26.19 26.24
N ASN A 405 -18.94 25.70 27.48
CA ASN A 405 -19.62 24.49 27.96
C ASN A 405 -21.15 24.66 28.06
N GLU A 406 -21.91 23.67 27.55
CA GLU A 406 -23.38 23.77 27.44
C GLU A 406 -24.13 23.61 28.79
N SER A 407 -23.53 22.97 29.79
CA SER A 407 -24.24 22.52 31.00
C SER A 407 -24.01 23.40 32.24
N VAL A 408 -24.95 24.28 32.56
CA VAL A 408 -24.95 25.12 33.79
C VAL A 408 -25.39 24.33 35.05
N CYS A 409 -25.13 23.02 35.11
CA CYS A 409 -25.67 22.13 36.15
C CYS A 409 -25.10 22.39 37.55
N HIS A 410 -23.96 23.08 37.65
CA HIS A 410 -23.27 23.37 38.93
C HIS A 410 -23.04 24.87 39.19
N GLY A 411 -23.74 25.76 38.46
CA GLY A 411 -23.65 27.21 38.67
C GLY A 411 -22.73 27.90 37.66
N CYS A 412 -22.08 28.99 38.09
CA CYS A 412 -21.33 29.90 37.20
C CYS A 412 -19.93 29.41 36.80
N ASP A 413 -19.49 28.25 37.31
CA ASP A 413 -18.20 27.64 36.96
C ASP A 413 -18.48 26.26 36.33
N ASN A 414 -18.24 26.17 35.03
CA ASN A 414 -18.39 24.93 34.25
C ASN A 414 -17.05 24.21 34.04
N GLY A 415 -15.96 24.72 34.63
CA GLY A 415 -14.59 24.26 34.42
C GLY A 415 -14.07 24.46 32.98
N LYS A 416 -12.77 24.26 32.80
CA LYS A 416 -12.12 24.29 31.49
C LYS A 416 -12.64 23.14 30.60
N PRO A 417 -12.95 23.39 29.31
CA PRO A 417 -13.21 22.33 28.33
C PRO A 417 -11.92 21.53 28.05
N LEU A 418 -12.05 20.30 27.54
CA LEU A 418 -10.89 19.59 26.99
C LEU A 418 -10.32 20.37 25.81
N SER A 419 -8.99 20.54 25.74
CA SER A 419 -8.31 21.27 24.66
C SER A 419 -6.87 20.79 24.49
N TYR A 420 -6.27 21.05 23.32
CA TYR A 420 -4.83 21.05 23.14
C TYR A 420 -4.11 21.97 24.16
N HIS A 421 -4.67 23.15 24.45
CA HIS A 421 -4.02 24.17 25.28
C HIS A 421 -3.77 23.76 26.74
N TYR A 422 -4.65 22.92 27.31
CA TYR A 422 -4.60 22.52 28.71
C TYR A 422 -3.93 21.16 28.94
N GLN A 423 -3.52 20.48 27.87
CA GLN A 423 -2.82 19.20 27.95
C GLN A 423 -1.33 19.36 28.25
N MET A 424 -0.79 18.38 28.96
CA MET A 424 0.65 18.20 29.11
C MET A 424 1.24 17.58 27.83
N PRO A 425 2.53 17.85 27.51
CA PRO A 425 3.26 17.17 26.45
C PRO A 425 3.10 15.64 26.54
N ALA A 426 2.93 14.97 25.39
CA ALA A 426 2.55 13.55 25.35
C ALA A 426 3.51 12.61 26.11
N ASN A 427 4.78 12.98 26.27
CA ASN A 427 5.76 12.23 27.06
C ASN A 427 5.53 12.35 28.57
N LEU A 428 5.04 13.49 29.05
CA LEU A 428 4.83 13.80 30.48
C LEU A 428 3.48 13.33 31.04
N GLN A 429 2.49 13.02 30.19
CA GLN A 429 1.18 12.51 30.62
C GLN A 429 1.31 11.17 31.36
N GLN A 430 0.89 11.12 32.62
CA GLN A 430 0.99 9.97 33.52
C GLN A 430 -0.35 9.63 34.19
N TYR A 431 -0.51 8.37 34.60
CA TYR A 431 -1.73 7.90 35.25
C TYR A 431 -1.92 8.60 36.61
N GLY A 432 -3.13 9.09 36.87
CA GLY A 432 -3.46 9.90 38.05
C GLY A 432 -3.45 11.42 37.84
N MET A 433 -2.94 11.92 36.70
CA MET A 433 -3.15 13.31 36.27
C MET A 433 -4.61 13.58 35.91
N SER A 434 -5.03 14.85 35.89
CA SER A 434 -6.42 15.21 35.58
C SER A 434 -6.81 14.89 34.12
N ARG A 435 -8.12 14.81 33.85
CA ARG A 435 -8.64 14.62 32.48
C ARG A 435 -8.27 15.77 31.53
N LEU A 436 -7.96 16.97 32.05
CA LEU A 436 -7.49 18.10 31.25
C LEU A 436 -6.03 17.91 30.80
N GLU A 437 -5.16 17.49 31.72
CA GLU A 437 -3.73 17.34 31.47
C GLU A 437 -3.40 16.08 30.65
N ALA A 438 -4.13 14.97 30.88
CA ALA A 438 -3.88 13.66 30.29
C ALA A 438 -5.17 12.92 29.84
N PRO A 439 -5.97 13.50 28.92
CA PRO A 439 -7.29 12.97 28.54
C PRO A 439 -7.24 11.55 27.94
N LEU A 440 -6.13 11.18 27.29
CA LEU A 440 -5.96 9.88 26.63
C LEU A 440 -5.79 8.69 27.60
N LEU A 441 -5.61 8.96 28.90
CA LEU A 441 -5.56 7.92 29.95
C LEU A 441 -6.94 7.60 30.56
N TYR A 442 -7.99 8.30 30.11
CA TYR A 442 -9.37 8.09 30.53
C TYR A 442 -10.18 7.30 29.49
N ASN A 443 -11.36 6.81 29.86
CA ASN A 443 -12.20 6.05 28.96
C ASN A 443 -12.64 6.91 27.73
N LEU A 444 -12.46 6.34 26.54
CA LEU A 444 -12.77 6.93 25.24
C LEU A 444 -14.06 6.35 24.62
N THR A 445 -14.92 5.65 25.38
CA THR A 445 -16.18 5.09 24.83
C THR A 445 -17.13 6.16 24.29
N ASP A 446 -17.19 7.34 24.92
CA ASP A 446 -18.13 8.41 24.56
C ASP A 446 -17.59 9.40 23.51
N THR A 447 -16.39 9.16 22.96
CA THR A 447 -15.77 9.97 21.92
C THR A 447 -15.63 9.19 20.61
N SER A 448 -16.00 9.80 19.49
CA SER A 448 -15.87 9.21 18.15
C SER A 448 -14.65 9.74 17.39
N PHE A 449 -14.14 10.89 17.82
CA PHE A 449 -13.19 11.72 17.09
C PHE A 449 -12.04 12.16 17.97
N PHE A 450 -10.86 12.31 17.38
CA PHE A 450 -9.69 12.94 17.98
C PHE A 450 -9.36 14.21 17.19
N ARG A 451 -9.38 15.38 17.82
CA ARG A 451 -8.74 16.58 17.23
C ARG A 451 -7.25 16.32 17.20
N MET A 452 -6.63 16.49 16.05
CA MET A 452 -5.21 16.20 15.85
C MET A 452 -4.53 17.54 15.62
N GLU A 453 -3.78 18.00 16.61
CA GLU A 453 -3.38 19.41 16.70
C GLU A 453 -1.89 19.51 17.07
N GLY A 454 -1.24 20.62 16.66
CA GLY A 454 0.19 20.86 16.89
C GLY A 454 1.16 20.35 15.81
N HIS A 455 0.67 19.86 14.66
CA HIS A 455 1.49 19.33 13.56
C HIS A 455 1.91 20.35 12.50
N LEU A 456 1.19 21.47 12.38
CA LEU A 456 1.51 22.54 11.43
C LEU A 456 2.90 23.13 11.71
N ALA A 457 3.58 23.62 10.67
CA ALA A 457 4.95 24.14 10.74
C ALA A 457 6.04 23.15 11.23
N MET A 458 5.70 21.87 11.44
CA MET A 458 6.68 20.81 11.71
C MET A 458 7.13 20.12 10.42
N PRO A 459 8.39 19.63 10.34
CA PRO A 459 8.82 18.75 9.27
C PRO A 459 7.96 17.47 9.15
N GLU A 460 7.75 16.99 7.93
CA GLU A 460 6.84 15.87 7.65
C GLU A 460 7.24 14.58 8.40
N ASP A 461 8.52 14.26 8.39
CA ASP A 461 9.09 13.08 9.03
C ASP A 461 8.94 13.12 10.56
N ALA A 462 9.20 14.27 11.17
CA ALA A 462 9.04 14.52 12.59
C ALA A 462 7.57 14.43 13.01
N ALA A 463 6.65 14.97 12.20
CA ALA A 463 5.21 14.92 12.48
C ALA A 463 4.66 13.47 12.41
N VAL A 464 4.95 12.76 11.33
CA VAL A 464 4.56 11.35 11.15
C VAL A 464 5.15 10.47 12.26
N LEU A 465 6.41 10.70 12.67
CA LEU A 465 7.05 9.96 13.75
C LEU A 465 6.39 10.25 15.11
N GLN A 466 6.01 11.49 15.41
CA GLN A 466 5.29 11.85 16.64
C GLN A 466 3.91 11.19 16.69
N TYR A 467 3.11 11.24 15.61
CA TYR A 467 1.83 10.54 15.56
C TYR A 467 1.97 9.02 15.72
N LYS A 468 2.99 8.38 15.10
CA LYS A 468 3.28 6.95 15.30
C LYS A 468 3.66 6.62 16.75
N LYS A 469 4.38 7.51 17.45
CA LYS A 469 4.65 7.38 18.89
C LYS A 469 3.37 7.52 19.72
N LEU A 470 2.49 8.47 19.37
CA LEU A 470 1.21 8.70 20.05
C LEU A 470 0.27 7.49 19.91
N GLN A 471 0.14 6.94 18.69
CA GLN A 471 -0.58 5.69 18.40
C GLN A 471 -0.10 4.53 19.28
N ARG A 472 1.23 4.28 19.31
CA ARG A 472 1.84 3.18 20.06
C ARG A 472 1.75 3.37 21.59
N ARG A 473 1.77 4.61 22.10
CA ARG A 473 1.70 4.90 23.54
C ARG A 473 0.28 4.77 24.10
N PHE A 474 -0.72 5.23 23.36
CA PHE A 474 -2.11 5.34 23.84
C PHE A 474 -3.09 4.39 23.12
N ASN A 475 -2.60 3.47 22.28
CA ASN A 475 -3.39 2.50 21.50
C ASN A 475 -4.50 3.16 20.65
N LEU A 476 -4.18 4.30 20.02
CA LEU A 476 -5.17 5.11 19.31
C LEU A 476 -5.51 4.51 17.93
N PRO A 477 -6.80 4.26 17.63
CA PRO A 477 -7.22 3.56 16.41
C PRO A 477 -7.37 4.54 15.24
N PHE A 478 -6.25 5.05 14.72
CA PHE A 478 -6.21 5.84 13.47
C PHE A 478 -4.92 5.51 12.69
N LYS A 479 -4.84 5.92 11.42
CA LYS A 479 -3.62 5.83 10.59
C LYS A 479 -3.09 7.22 10.28
N VAL A 480 -1.78 7.35 10.01
CA VAL A 480 -1.16 8.62 9.58
C VAL A 480 -0.33 8.40 8.32
N ARG A 481 -0.50 9.28 7.33
CA ARG A 481 0.26 9.33 6.07
C ARG A 481 0.67 10.78 5.78
N SER A 482 1.66 10.97 4.91
CA SER A 482 2.00 12.29 4.35
C SER A 482 1.98 12.26 2.82
N ILE A 483 1.67 13.41 2.22
CA ILE A 483 1.69 13.65 0.77
C ILE A 483 2.30 15.03 0.48
N PHE A 484 2.95 15.18 -0.67
CA PHE A 484 3.66 16.39 -1.04
C PHE A 484 2.84 17.29 -1.98
N MET A 485 3.07 18.59 -1.88
CA MET A 485 2.61 19.63 -2.80
C MET A 485 3.82 20.35 -3.40
N GLY A 486 3.76 20.69 -4.68
CA GLY A 486 4.88 21.27 -5.43
C GLY A 486 5.69 20.24 -6.22
N GLU A 487 6.87 20.63 -6.70
CA GLU A 487 7.75 19.79 -7.53
C GLU A 487 8.76 18.99 -6.70
N GLY A 488 9.15 17.80 -7.17
CA GLY A 488 10.32 17.05 -6.67
C GLY A 488 10.14 16.37 -5.31
N GLY A 489 8.93 16.39 -4.75
CA GLY A 489 8.60 15.64 -3.55
C GLY A 489 8.57 14.13 -3.81
N THR A 490 8.73 13.34 -2.74
CA THR A 490 8.70 11.88 -2.81
C THR A 490 7.65 11.36 -1.85
N VAL A 491 6.66 10.62 -2.35
CA VAL A 491 5.67 9.97 -1.48
C VAL A 491 6.36 8.80 -0.77
N LYS A 492 6.62 8.94 0.53
CA LYS A 492 7.15 7.85 1.38
C LYS A 492 6.02 6.88 1.79
N THR A 493 5.33 6.29 0.82
CA THR A 493 4.28 5.29 1.06
C THR A 493 4.89 3.95 1.44
N VAL A 494 4.82 3.60 2.72
CA VAL A 494 4.93 2.21 3.16
C VAL A 494 3.54 1.57 3.03
N CYS A 495 3.18 1.15 1.82
CA CYS A 495 2.01 0.32 1.62
C CYS A 495 2.23 -1.05 2.30
N ARG A 496 1.16 -1.54 2.95
CA ARG A 496 1.05 -2.94 3.38
C ARG A 496 0.41 -3.74 2.27
N TYR A 497 0.82 -5.00 2.17
CA TYR A 497 0.34 -5.92 1.15
C TYR A 497 -0.01 -7.22 1.89
N PRO A 498 -1.28 -7.44 2.29
CA PRO A 498 -1.66 -8.59 3.11
C PRO A 498 -1.27 -9.96 2.50
N ASP A 499 -1.21 -10.03 1.18
CA ASP A 499 -0.74 -11.18 0.41
C ASP A 499 0.79 -11.39 0.52
N LEU A 500 1.59 -10.32 0.66
CA LEU A 500 3.03 -10.43 0.91
C LEU A 500 3.33 -10.59 2.41
N ASP A 501 2.57 -9.92 3.29
CA ASP A 501 2.70 -10.03 4.75
C ASP A 501 2.47 -11.48 5.22
N SER A 502 1.43 -12.13 4.71
CA SER A 502 1.12 -13.53 5.02
C SER A 502 2.19 -14.50 4.50
N GLN A 503 2.70 -14.30 3.28
CA GLN A 503 3.80 -15.10 2.74
C GLN A 503 5.12 -14.87 3.50
N TYR A 504 5.41 -13.63 3.88
CA TYR A 504 6.58 -13.27 4.68
C TYR A 504 6.56 -13.98 6.03
N LEU A 505 5.42 -13.96 6.74
CA LEU A 505 5.27 -14.65 8.03
C LEU A 505 5.57 -16.15 7.95
N VAL A 506 5.17 -16.83 6.86
CA VAL A 506 5.51 -18.24 6.62
C VAL A 506 7.02 -18.43 6.48
N TRP A 507 7.68 -17.68 5.60
CA TRP A 507 9.13 -17.83 5.37
C TRP A 507 9.98 -17.40 6.57
N ARG A 508 9.57 -16.34 7.26
CA ARG A 508 10.11 -15.88 8.54
C ARG A 508 10.10 -17.03 9.57
N ASN A 509 8.95 -17.68 9.77
CA ASN A 509 8.83 -18.76 10.75
C ASN A 509 9.68 -19.98 10.37
N VAL A 510 9.85 -20.27 9.07
CA VAL A 510 10.78 -21.30 8.57
C VAL A 510 12.23 -20.95 8.91
N ILE A 511 12.68 -19.70 8.72
CA ILE A 511 14.04 -19.28 9.08
C ILE A 511 14.24 -19.37 10.60
N LEU A 512 13.30 -18.85 11.39
CA LEU A 512 13.37 -18.90 12.86
C LEU A 512 13.46 -20.35 13.36
N TYR A 513 12.76 -21.31 12.75
CA TYR A 513 12.90 -22.73 13.07
C TYR A 513 14.32 -23.26 12.85
N TYR A 514 14.98 -22.91 11.75
CA TYR A 514 16.36 -23.34 11.50
C TYR A 514 17.36 -22.67 12.46
N LEU A 515 17.27 -21.36 12.66
CA LEU A 515 18.13 -20.61 13.58
C LEU A 515 18.00 -21.12 15.03
N ASN A 516 16.77 -21.39 15.50
CA ASN A 516 16.51 -21.96 16.83
C ASN A 516 17.10 -23.36 17.02
N ASN A 517 17.23 -24.16 15.96
CA ASN A 517 17.88 -25.47 16.04
C ASN A 517 19.41 -25.35 15.97
N LEU A 518 19.97 -24.36 15.27
CA LEU A 518 21.41 -24.08 15.28
C LEU A 518 21.90 -23.69 16.68
N ILE A 519 21.14 -22.88 17.43
CA ILE A 519 21.43 -22.54 18.84
C ILE A 519 21.50 -23.80 19.73
N LYS A 520 20.64 -24.81 19.50
CA LYS A 520 20.68 -26.08 20.25
C LYS A 520 21.95 -26.87 19.96
N TYR A 521 22.47 -26.82 18.74
CA TYR A 521 23.72 -27.49 18.37
C TYR A 521 24.96 -26.71 18.84
N SER A 522 24.95 -25.36 18.81
CA SER A 522 26.06 -24.56 19.32
C SER A 522 26.20 -24.67 20.84
N THR A 523 25.09 -24.64 21.59
CA THR A 523 25.08 -24.87 23.05
C THR A 523 25.44 -26.31 23.45
N LEU A 524 25.27 -27.29 22.54
CA LEU A 524 25.81 -28.63 22.72
C LEU A 524 27.33 -28.67 22.50
N ALA A 525 27.83 -28.00 21.46
CA ALA A 525 29.27 -27.86 21.21
C ALA A 525 29.99 -27.12 22.35
N GLU A 526 29.39 -26.07 22.91
CA GLU A 526 29.91 -25.35 24.09
C GLU A 526 30.07 -26.26 25.33
N LYS A 527 29.15 -27.23 25.51
CA LYS A 527 29.25 -28.26 26.57
C LYS A 527 30.32 -29.30 26.27
N MET A 528 30.55 -29.63 24.99
CA MET A 528 31.60 -30.56 24.55
C MET A 528 33.01 -29.95 24.70
N VAL A 529 33.17 -28.64 24.42
CA VAL A 529 34.45 -27.92 24.64
C VAL A 529 34.88 -27.94 26.11
N ALA A 530 33.93 -28.00 27.05
CA ALA A 530 34.22 -28.16 28.48
C ALA A 530 34.67 -29.57 28.90
N ARG A 531 34.73 -30.53 27.97
CA ARG A 531 35.12 -31.95 28.16
C ARG A 531 35.91 -32.46 26.96
N PHE A 532 36.91 -31.69 26.52
CA PHE A 532 37.63 -31.92 25.28
C PHE A 532 38.30 -33.31 25.21
N ASP A 533 38.84 -33.82 26.33
CA ASP A 533 39.39 -35.19 26.40
C ASP A 533 38.32 -36.29 26.29
N ASP A 534 37.13 -36.12 26.88
CA ASP A 534 36.02 -37.09 26.74
C ASP A 534 35.60 -37.26 25.27
N VAL A 535 35.63 -36.17 24.49
CA VAL A 535 35.27 -36.19 23.05
C VAL A 535 36.33 -36.92 22.23
N LYS A 536 37.60 -36.74 22.57
CA LYS A 536 38.76 -37.41 21.96
C LYS A 536 38.77 -38.92 22.24
N ASP A 537 38.39 -39.34 23.44
CA ASP A 537 38.31 -40.77 23.76
C ASP A 537 37.00 -41.42 23.25
N ALA A 538 35.86 -40.72 23.25
CA ALA A 538 34.64 -41.19 22.60
C ALA A 538 34.79 -41.36 21.07
N ALA A 539 35.61 -40.51 20.42
CA ALA A 539 35.95 -40.68 19.01
C ALA A 539 36.80 -41.94 18.73
N LYS A 540 37.74 -42.27 19.62
CA LYS A 540 38.52 -43.53 19.55
C LYS A 540 37.63 -44.77 19.71
N ASP A 541 36.72 -44.76 20.68
CA ASP A 541 35.83 -45.90 20.92
C ASP A 541 34.85 -46.13 19.76
N ALA A 542 34.35 -45.06 19.12
CA ALA A 542 33.49 -45.19 17.95
C ALA A 542 34.21 -45.76 16.71
N VAL A 543 35.53 -45.58 16.59
CA VAL A 543 36.32 -46.04 15.44
C VAL A 543 36.85 -47.48 15.63
N SER A 544 37.11 -47.91 16.87
CA SER A 544 37.64 -49.25 17.15
C SER A 544 36.61 -50.39 17.00
N GLY A 545 35.32 -50.09 17.04
CA GLY A 545 34.22 -51.09 17.03
C GLY A 545 33.86 -51.73 15.68
N VAL A 546 34.51 -51.38 14.56
CA VAL A 546 34.01 -51.74 13.21
C VAL A 546 34.47 -53.13 12.71
N ASN A 547 35.39 -53.82 13.39
CA ASN A 547 35.93 -55.12 12.93
C ASN A 547 36.02 -56.21 14.02
N VAL A 548 34.90 -56.82 14.42
CA VAL A 548 34.79 -58.27 14.75
C VAL A 548 33.31 -58.68 14.65
N LYS A 549 33.02 -59.79 13.93
CA LYS A 549 31.76 -60.54 14.11
C LYS A 549 31.84 -61.36 15.41
N LYS A 550 30.90 -61.21 16.34
CA LYS A 550 30.58 -62.28 17.31
C LYS A 550 29.13 -62.18 17.82
N GLU A 551 28.62 -63.33 18.22
CA GLU A 551 27.20 -63.59 18.48
C GLU A 551 26.74 -63.10 19.85
N ALA A 552 25.41 -63.06 20.03
CA ALA A 552 24.78 -62.56 21.25
C ALA A 552 24.80 -63.60 22.39
N THR A 553 25.16 -63.14 23.59
CA THR A 553 24.73 -63.72 24.88
C THR A 553 24.45 -62.58 25.86
N ALA A 554 23.26 -62.57 26.46
CA ALA A 554 22.89 -61.61 27.49
C ALA A 554 23.34 -62.09 28.88
N HIS A 555 23.66 -61.16 29.80
CA HIS A 555 23.36 -61.29 31.25
C HIS A 555 23.62 -59.96 32.04
N THR A 556 22.52 -59.30 32.42
CA THR A 556 22.20 -58.71 33.75
C THR A 556 23.19 -57.87 34.59
N ASN A 557 22.73 -56.65 34.96
CA ASN A 557 22.92 -55.91 36.25
C ASN A 557 24.32 -55.29 36.54
N ALA A 558 24.51 -54.09 37.12
CA ALA A 558 23.69 -52.89 37.44
C ALA A 558 24.69 -51.73 37.82
N ALA A 559 24.39 -50.47 38.22
CA ALA A 559 23.17 -49.65 38.38
C ALA A 559 23.56 -48.13 38.46
N GLY A 560 22.61 -47.22 38.17
CA GLY A 560 22.67 -45.78 38.51
C GLY A 560 23.22 -44.85 37.40
N LYS A 561 22.52 -43.78 36.98
CA LYS A 561 21.27 -43.16 37.46
C LYS A 561 20.54 -42.40 36.33
N GLU A 562 19.22 -42.28 36.47
CA GLU A 562 18.32 -41.29 35.81
C GLU A 562 18.14 -41.37 34.28
N THR A 563 17.16 -42.20 33.87
CA THR A 563 16.58 -42.28 32.53
C THR A 563 15.28 -41.48 32.41
N PHE A 564 15.09 -40.78 31.28
CA PHE A 564 13.76 -40.40 30.77
C PHE A 564 13.34 -41.42 29.69
N SER A 565 12.11 -41.94 29.78
CA SER A 565 11.42 -42.68 28.71
C SER A 565 10.61 -41.69 27.85
N ASP A 566 10.04 -41.96 26.68
CA ASP A 566 9.95 -43.11 25.75
C ASP A 566 10.23 -42.53 24.31
N SER A 567 10.28 -43.23 23.17
CA SER A 567 9.64 -44.47 22.71
C SER A 567 10.34 -45.02 21.46
N GLU A 568 10.15 -46.31 21.17
CA GLU A 568 10.69 -47.02 20.00
C GLU A 568 10.16 -46.50 18.65
N VAL A 569 11.01 -46.53 17.61
CA VAL A 569 10.58 -46.56 16.20
C VAL A 569 11.42 -47.57 15.43
N ASN A 570 10.76 -48.55 14.82
CA ASN A 570 11.36 -49.58 13.99
C ASN A 570 12.11 -48.99 12.78
N ALA A 571 13.23 -49.62 12.41
CA ALA A 571 14.06 -49.24 11.27
C ALA A 571 13.45 -49.67 9.91
N GLU A 572 12.39 -48.99 9.47
CA GLU A 572 11.96 -49.06 8.06
C GLU A 572 12.88 -48.21 7.17
N LYS A 573 13.47 -48.84 6.14
CA LYS A 573 14.13 -48.12 5.03
C LYS A 573 13.08 -47.36 4.21
N LYS A 574 12.86 -46.08 4.52
CA LYS A 574 12.10 -45.13 3.67
C LYS A 574 13.00 -44.00 3.18
N SER A 575 12.79 -43.57 1.93
CA SER A 575 13.75 -42.73 1.20
C SER A 575 13.80 -41.29 1.73
N THR A 576 14.98 -40.69 1.60
CA THR A 576 15.35 -39.35 2.13
C THR A 576 14.38 -38.23 1.73
N PHE A 577 13.66 -38.38 0.61
CA PHE A 577 12.67 -37.41 0.13
C PHE A 577 11.37 -37.37 0.95
N SER A 578 10.94 -38.51 1.53
CA SER A 578 9.70 -38.59 2.31
C SER A 578 9.78 -37.76 3.59
N ASN A 579 10.91 -37.83 4.29
CA ASN A 579 11.15 -37.13 5.56
C ASN A 579 11.17 -35.60 5.39
N ILE A 580 11.64 -35.09 4.25
CA ILE A 580 11.63 -33.65 3.96
C ILE A 580 10.20 -33.14 3.83
N ASN A 581 9.32 -33.90 3.17
CA ASN A 581 7.92 -33.52 2.99
C ASN A 581 7.13 -33.56 4.32
N THR A 582 7.38 -34.58 5.16
CA THR A 582 6.77 -34.67 6.50
C THR A 582 7.26 -33.58 7.45
N ALA A 583 8.54 -33.16 7.33
CA ALA A 583 9.06 -32.01 8.07
C ALA A 583 8.43 -30.68 7.63
N PHE A 584 8.20 -30.48 6.32
CA PHE A 584 7.48 -29.31 5.80
C PHE A 584 6.06 -29.21 6.35
N ILE A 585 5.32 -30.32 6.39
CA ILE A 585 3.95 -30.34 6.94
C ILE A 585 3.93 -30.06 8.45
N LYS A 586 4.90 -30.58 9.22
CA LYS A 586 5.03 -30.24 10.66
C LYS A 586 5.47 -28.78 10.89
N ALA A 587 6.29 -28.20 10.01
CA ALA A 587 6.70 -26.80 10.12
C ALA A 587 5.54 -25.82 9.86
N GLY A 588 4.57 -26.17 9.00
CA GLY A 588 3.36 -25.39 8.77
C GLY A 588 2.37 -25.36 9.95
N MET A 589 2.56 -26.21 10.96
CA MET A 589 1.70 -26.29 12.16
C MET A 589 2.33 -25.65 13.41
N VAL A 590 3.38 -24.86 13.25
CA VAL A 590 4.07 -24.21 14.37
C VAL A 590 3.26 -23.02 14.88
N ASN A 591 2.61 -23.25 16.02
CA ASN A 591 1.76 -22.32 16.78
C ASN A 591 2.43 -20.95 17.06
N GLU A 592 1.64 -19.88 17.23
CA GLU A 592 2.06 -18.49 17.50
C GLU A 592 3.00 -18.29 18.71
N ARG A 593 3.25 -19.36 19.48
CA ARG A 593 4.06 -19.33 20.71
C ARG A 593 5.57 -19.43 20.51
N ILE A 594 6.13 -19.21 19.32
CA ILE A 594 7.54 -18.77 19.20
C ILE A 594 7.63 -17.24 19.39
N ASN A 595 7.07 -16.79 20.52
CA ASN A 595 7.45 -15.52 21.13
C ASN A 595 8.87 -15.67 21.72
N GLN A 596 9.57 -14.56 21.90
CA GLN A 596 10.97 -14.43 22.34
C GLN A 596 11.25 -15.09 23.73
N ALA A 597 11.26 -16.42 23.79
CA ALA A 597 11.27 -17.17 25.04
C ALA A 597 12.69 -17.38 25.58
N ASN A 598 13.15 -16.45 26.43
CA ASN A 598 14.28 -16.62 27.35
C ASN A 598 15.64 -17.01 26.71
N TYR A 599 16.14 -16.18 25.79
CA TYR A 599 17.52 -16.28 25.28
C TYR A 599 18.60 -15.86 26.30
N ASN A 600 18.21 -15.29 27.46
CA ASN A 600 19.09 -14.96 28.60
C ASN A 600 19.95 -16.12 29.16
N ARG A 601 19.82 -17.35 28.63
CA ARG A 601 20.64 -18.52 28.98
C ARG A 601 21.84 -18.78 28.05
N ILE A 602 22.06 -17.98 27.01
CA ILE A 602 23.18 -18.15 26.06
C ILE A 602 24.53 -17.67 26.64
N ASN A 603 24.52 -16.96 27.77
CA ASN A 603 25.67 -16.17 28.23
C ASN A 603 26.59 -16.84 29.28
N ASN A 604 26.74 -18.17 29.27
CA ASN A 604 27.63 -18.88 30.20
C ASN A 604 29.10 -18.97 29.74
N SER A 605 29.40 -18.63 28.49
CA SER A 605 30.76 -18.64 27.94
C SER A 605 31.58 -17.41 28.37
N LYS A 606 30.97 -16.22 28.42
CA LYS A 606 31.66 -14.97 28.84
C LYS A 606 32.22 -15.05 30.27
N GLY A 607 31.56 -15.75 31.19
CA GLY A 607 32.08 -15.98 32.54
C GLY A 607 33.22 -17.02 32.67
N ARG A 608 33.47 -17.83 31.63
CA ARG A 608 34.55 -18.86 31.62
C ARG A 608 35.79 -18.39 30.85
N LEU A 609 35.64 -17.38 30.00
CA LEU A 609 36.70 -16.71 29.25
C LEU A 609 37.81 -16.12 30.15
N GLU A 610 37.45 -15.66 31.36
CA GLU A 610 38.41 -15.06 32.32
C GLU A 610 39.19 -16.09 33.17
N GLN A 611 38.77 -17.35 33.18
CA GLN A 611 39.34 -18.40 34.05
C GLN A 611 40.13 -19.48 33.29
N THR A 612 40.27 -19.35 31.97
CA THR A 612 40.89 -20.37 31.10
C THR A 612 42.35 -20.00 30.79
N PRO A 613 43.37 -20.79 31.22
CA PRO A 613 44.78 -20.41 31.04
C PRO A 613 45.31 -20.66 29.62
N ASP A 614 44.65 -21.51 28.84
CA ASP A 614 45.09 -21.88 27.50
C ASP A 614 44.54 -20.93 26.43
N ASP A 615 45.44 -20.37 25.62
CA ASP A 615 45.11 -19.41 24.56
C ASP A 615 44.23 -20.03 23.47
N LEU A 616 44.39 -21.33 23.17
CA LEU A 616 43.63 -22.02 22.12
C LEU A 616 42.17 -22.27 22.55
N HIS A 617 41.94 -22.74 23.77
CA HIS A 617 40.58 -22.85 24.33
C HIS A 617 39.89 -21.47 24.40
N ARG A 618 40.65 -20.38 24.67
CA ARG A 618 40.13 -19.01 24.66
C ARG A 618 39.72 -18.55 23.26
N GLU A 619 40.52 -18.84 22.22
CA GLU A 619 40.15 -18.60 20.81
C GLU A 619 38.86 -19.33 20.41
N VAL A 620 38.70 -20.60 20.81
CA VAL A 620 37.51 -21.42 20.52
C VAL A 620 36.26 -20.85 21.21
N LEU A 621 36.33 -20.50 22.51
CA LEU A 621 35.18 -19.96 23.24
C LEU A 621 34.73 -18.60 22.70
N HIS A 622 35.66 -17.72 22.33
CA HIS A 622 35.33 -16.43 21.71
C HIS A 622 34.62 -16.60 20.35
N LEU A 623 35.04 -17.59 19.55
CA LEU A 623 34.40 -17.91 18.28
C LEU A 623 32.96 -18.43 18.47
N VAL A 624 32.73 -19.32 19.44
CA VAL A 624 31.38 -19.85 19.73
C VAL A 624 30.46 -18.73 20.23
N ALA A 625 30.95 -17.83 21.08
CA ALA A 625 30.20 -16.65 21.53
C ALA A 625 29.80 -15.76 20.34
N ARG A 626 30.75 -15.38 19.47
CA ARG A 626 30.46 -14.58 18.26
C ARG A 626 29.48 -15.27 17.30
N PHE A 627 29.56 -16.60 17.17
CA PHE A 627 28.62 -17.35 16.34
C PHE A 627 27.20 -17.31 16.90
N ASN A 628 27.03 -17.35 18.23
CA ASN A 628 25.73 -17.19 18.89
C ASN A 628 25.21 -15.74 18.77
N ASP A 629 26.05 -14.74 19.06
CA ASP A 629 25.70 -13.30 18.95
C ASP A 629 25.17 -12.99 17.53
N ASN A 630 25.84 -13.49 16.47
CA ASN A 630 25.38 -13.33 15.07
C ASN A 630 24.02 -14.00 14.78
N ILE A 631 23.67 -15.11 15.45
CA ILE A 631 22.34 -15.74 15.30
C ILE A 631 21.27 -14.88 16.00
N GLU A 632 21.55 -14.35 17.18
CA GLU A 632 20.61 -13.47 17.90
C GLU A 632 20.32 -12.19 17.10
N GLU A 633 21.35 -11.54 16.54
CA GLU A 633 21.17 -10.35 15.70
C GLU A 633 20.40 -10.66 14.41
N LEU A 634 20.67 -11.82 13.78
CA LEU A 634 19.92 -12.26 12.60
C LEU A 634 18.44 -12.52 12.93
N ILE A 635 18.15 -13.14 14.08
CA ILE A 635 16.77 -13.28 14.60
C ILE A 635 16.12 -11.91 14.84
N ALA A 636 16.87 -10.93 15.35
CA ALA A 636 16.35 -9.58 15.61
C ALA A 636 15.94 -8.82 14.33
N THR A 637 16.50 -9.15 13.17
CA THR A 637 16.05 -8.58 11.88
C THR A 637 14.74 -9.19 11.33
N LEU A 638 14.28 -10.32 11.88
CA LEU A 638 13.06 -11.00 11.46
C LEU A 638 11.83 -10.43 12.19
N THR A 639 11.51 -9.18 11.88
CA THR A 639 10.35 -8.42 12.40
C THR A 639 9.03 -9.17 12.20
N LEU A 640 8.01 -8.86 13.02
CA LEU A 640 6.66 -9.42 12.83
C LEU A 640 5.97 -8.80 11.61
N GLU A 641 6.12 -7.49 11.43
CA GLU A 641 5.59 -6.78 10.28
C GLU A 641 6.60 -6.82 9.14
N PHE A 642 6.18 -7.27 7.95
CA PHE A 642 7.05 -7.23 6.77
C PHE A 642 7.41 -5.79 6.39
N SER A 643 6.53 -4.83 6.71
CA SER A 643 6.76 -3.40 6.49
C SER A 643 8.08 -2.89 7.08
N ASP A 644 8.48 -3.45 8.22
CA ASP A 644 9.65 -3.04 9.01
C ASP A 644 10.90 -3.90 8.74
N PHE A 645 10.82 -4.87 7.81
CA PHE A 645 11.95 -5.74 7.45
C PHE A 645 13.01 -5.00 6.63
N ASP A 646 14.27 -5.07 7.07
CA ASP A 646 15.45 -4.48 6.43
C ASP A 646 16.31 -5.57 5.78
N GLU A 647 16.19 -5.71 4.46
CA GLU A 647 16.92 -6.70 3.66
C GLU A 647 18.43 -6.49 3.67
N ASN A 648 18.90 -5.24 3.64
CA ASN A 648 20.34 -4.94 3.60
C ASN A 648 21.00 -5.35 4.93
N ARG A 649 20.34 -5.04 6.05
CA ARG A 649 20.78 -5.45 7.38
C ARG A 649 20.74 -6.97 7.54
N PHE A 650 19.67 -7.63 7.08
CA PHE A 650 19.57 -9.10 7.07
C PHE A 650 20.73 -9.74 6.27
N LYS A 651 21.00 -9.23 5.05
CA LYS A 651 22.04 -9.74 4.15
C LYS A 651 23.44 -9.60 4.75
N SER A 652 23.74 -8.49 5.43
CA SER A 652 25.02 -8.30 6.15
C SER A 652 25.18 -9.36 7.25
N LEU A 653 24.24 -9.42 8.20
CA LEU A 653 24.32 -10.31 9.36
C LEU A 653 24.34 -11.79 8.97
N TYR A 654 23.58 -12.17 7.93
CA TYR A 654 23.67 -13.52 7.37
C TYR A 654 25.07 -13.82 6.83
N THR A 655 25.69 -12.88 6.12
CA THR A 655 27.05 -13.05 5.60
C THR A 655 28.08 -13.16 6.73
N ASP A 656 27.96 -12.34 7.78
CA ASP A 656 28.86 -12.35 8.94
C ASP A 656 28.77 -13.67 9.75
N LEU A 657 27.59 -14.26 9.85
CA LEU A 657 27.39 -15.61 10.41
C LEU A 657 28.18 -16.67 9.63
N ILE A 658 28.12 -16.63 8.29
CA ILE A 658 28.85 -17.55 7.40
C ILE A 658 30.38 -17.32 7.48
N VAL A 659 30.84 -16.06 7.49
CA VAL A 659 32.26 -15.71 7.67
C VAL A 659 32.81 -16.24 9.00
N THR A 660 32.01 -16.14 10.07
CA THR A 660 32.38 -16.66 11.40
C THR A 660 32.48 -18.18 11.38
N TYR A 661 31.56 -18.88 10.72
CA TYR A 661 31.64 -20.33 10.53
C TYR A 661 32.90 -20.77 9.76
N VAL A 662 33.25 -20.08 8.66
CA VAL A 662 34.48 -20.36 7.89
C VAL A 662 35.75 -20.09 8.73
N SER A 663 35.73 -19.06 9.57
CA SER A 663 36.82 -18.77 10.51
C SER A 663 37.04 -19.91 11.51
N GLY A 664 35.97 -20.58 11.95
CA GLY A 664 36.05 -21.80 12.77
C GLY A 664 36.70 -22.99 12.07
N MET A 665 36.39 -23.20 10.78
CA MET A 665 37.07 -24.23 9.98
C MET A 665 38.58 -23.94 9.84
N LYS A 666 38.97 -22.67 9.69
CA LYS A 666 40.39 -22.26 9.69
C LYS A 666 41.06 -22.49 11.05
N LEU A 667 40.36 -22.25 12.16
CA LEU A 667 40.85 -22.56 13.50
C LEU A 667 41.07 -24.07 13.69
N MET A 668 40.15 -24.93 13.24
CA MET A 668 40.39 -26.39 13.25
C MET A 668 41.62 -26.80 12.43
N VAL A 669 41.92 -26.15 11.31
CA VAL A 669 43.17 -26.42 10.54
C VAL A 669 44.43 -26.04 11.33
N LYS A 670 44.39 -24.94 12.11
CA LYS A 670 45.49 -24.56 13.03
C LYS A 670 45.72 -25.65 14.07
N ILE A 671 44.65 -26.25 14.61
CA ILE A 671 44.72 -27.37 15.58
C ILE A 671 45.29 -28.63 14.92
N ILE A 672 44.73 -29.07 13.79
CA ILE A 672 45.17 -30.27 13.04
C ILE A 672 46.67 -30.21 12.71
N ASN A 673 47.16 -29.05 12.26
CA ASN A 673 48.56 -28.86 11.91
C ASN A 673 49.49 -28.76 13.13
N ASN A 674 48.99 -28.37 14.31
CA ASN A 674 49.77 -28.33 15.56
C ASN A 674 49.84 -29.71 16.24
N GLU A 675 48.73 -30.46 16.29
CA GLU A 675 48.64 -31.74 17.00
C GLU A 675 49.06 -32.95 16.16
N GLY A 676 49.08 -32.81 14.83
CA GLY A 676 49.45 -33.89 13.91
C GLY A 676 48.39 -35.00 13.74
N ASN A 677 47.22 -34.86 14.36
CA ASN A 677 46.19 -35.90 14.37
C ASN A 677 45.34 -35.90 13.07
N VAL A 678 45.46 -36.99 12.31
CA VAL A 678 44.77 -37.19 11.02
C VAL A 678 43.26 -37.43 11.18
N GLU A 679 42.79 -37.91 12.33
CA GLU A 679 41.36 -38.22 12.57
C GLU A 679 40.48 -36.96 12.53
N LEU A 680 41.02 -35.81 12.94
CA LEU A 680 40.34 -34.51 12.85
C LEU A 680 40.05 -34.04 11.40
N MET A 681 40.69 -34.65 10.38
CA MET A 681 40.33 -34.38 8.98
C MET A 681 38.88 -34.77 8.65
N ALA A 682 38.35 -35.82 9.26
CA ALA A 682 36.97 -36.26 9.05
C ALA A 682 35.97 -35.20 9.55
N TYR A 683 36.26 -34.57 10.69
CA TYR A 683 35.45 -33.49 11.26
C TYR A 683 35.52 -32.22 10.42
N LEU A 684 36.69 -31.87 9.86
CA LEU A 684 36.78 -30.74 8.92
C LEU A 684 36.01 -31.03 7.61
N MET A 685 36.09 -32.24 7.08
CA MET A 685 35.29 -32.64 5.92
C MET A 685 33.79 -32.54 6.23
N ALA A 686 33.34 -33.04 7.38
CA ALA A 686 31.96 -32.90 7.85
C ALA A 686 31.54 -31.43 8.03
N ALA A 687 32.41 -30.57 8.56
CA ALA A 687 32.14 -29.14 8.70
C ALA A 687 32.02 -28.42 7.34
N THR A 688 32.81 -28.77 6.33
CA THR A 688 32.65 -28.21 4.97
C THR A 688 31.36 -28.70 4.29
N LEU A 689 30.93 -29.94 4.56
CA LEU A 689 29.63 -30.45 4.12
C LEU A 689 28.47 -29.77 4.85
N LEU A 690 28.60 -29.53 6.16
CA LEU A 690 27.60 -28.81 6.95
C LEU A 690 27.48 -27.35 6.51
N HIS A 691 28.59 -26.66 6.23
CA HIS A 691 28.60 -25.32 5.63
C HIS A 691 27.84 -25.27 4.30
N ARG A 692 28.06 -26.27 3.43
CA ARG A 692 27.30 -26.43 2.17
C ARG A 692 25.81 -26.67 2.44
N GLY A 693 25.47 -27.50 3.42
CA GLY A 693 24.10 -27.76 3.84
C GLY A 693 23.40 -26.50 4.37
N LEU A 694 24.09 -25.73 5.21
CA LEU A 694 23.61 -24.47 5.78
C LEU A 694 23.27 -23.46 4.68
N ASN A 695 24.20 -23.25 3.74
CA ASN A 695 23.98 -22.38 2.58
C ASN A 695 22.79 -22.87 1.73
N VAL A 696 22.63 -24.17 1.49
CA VAL A 696 21.51 -24.70 0.68
C VAL A 696 20.16 -24.65 1.41
N LEU A 697 20.12 -24.80 2.74
CA LEU A 697 18.89 -24.73 3.51
C LEU A 697 18.38 -23.29 3.67
N MET A 698 19.29 -22.34 3.86
CA MET A 698 18.95 -20.92 4.10
C MET A 698 18.73 -20.13 2.80
N ILE A 699 19.31 -20.54 1.67
CA ILE A 699 19.17 -19.80 0.40
C ILE A 699 17.73 -19.78 -0.13
N ARG A 700 16.92 -20.83 0.11
CA ARG A 700 15.54 -20.86 -0.40
C ARG A 700 14.60 -19.94 0.40
N PRO A 701 14.59 -19.94 1.75
CA PRO A 701 13.91 -18.91 2.52
C PRO A 701 14.42 -17.49 2.26
N TYR A 702 15.75 -17.31 2.12
CA TYR A 702 16.32 -16.00 1.73
C TYR A 702 15.77 -15.54 0.38
N ILE A 703 15.84 -16.39 -0.67
CA ILE A 703 15.34 -16.05 -2.00
C ILE A 703 13.86 -15.71 -1.93
N ASN A 704 13.03 -16.46 -1.21
CA ASN A 704 11.60 -16.15 -1.13
C ASN A 704 11.31 -14.82 -0.39
N ILE A 705 12.04 -14.51 0.70
CA ILE A 705 11.90 -13.21 1.37
C ILE A 705 12.45 -12.07 0.49
N GLY A 706 13.55 -12.29 -0.22
CA GLY A 706 14.08 -11.38 -1.24
C GLY A 706 13.08 -11.14 -2.36
N THR A 707 12.45 -12.19 -2.92
CA THR A 707 11.38 -12.08 -3.93
C THR A 707 10.19 -11.29 -3.40
N LEU A 708 9.76 -11.52 -2.16
CA LEU A 708 8.69 -10.73 -1.55
C LEU A 708 9.12 -9.26 -1.38
N THR A 709 10.41 -8.99 -1.12
CA THR A 709 10.96 -7.64 -0.96
C THR A 709 11.11 -6.93 -2.30
N ASP A 710 11.53 -7.64 -3.35
CA ASP A 710 11.56 -7.17 -4.74
C ASP A 710 10.14 -6.92 -5.28
N ILE A 711 9.18 -7.82 -5.05
CA ILE A 711 7.76 -7.59 -5.41
C ILE A 711 7.20 -6.39 -4.65
N ARG A 712 7.47 -6.27 -3.34
CA ARG A 712 7.08 -5.10 -2.54
C ARG A 712 7.76 -3.82 -3.05
N SER A 713 9.02 -3.88 -3.45
CA SER A 713 9.78 -2.78 -4.05
C SER A 713 9.23 -2.39 -5.42
N GLN A 714 8.81 -3.35 -6.25
CA GLN A 714 8.16 -3.12 -7.54
C GLN A 714 6.76 -2.51 -7.39
N ARG A 715 5.91 -3.04 -6.50
CA ARG A 715 4.61 -2.44 -6.17
C ARG A 715 4.79 -1.04 -5.56
N ASN A 716 5.76 -0.86 -4.68
CA ASN A 716 6.13 0.47 -4.20
C ASN A 716 6.64 1.38 -5.34
N LYS A 717 7.32 0.85 -6.36
CA LYS A 717 7.77 1.62 -7.54
C LYS A 717 6.63 2.00 -8.48
N SER A 718 5.63 1.15 -8.69
CA SER A 718 4.42 1.54 -9.45
C SER A 718 3.64 2.63 -8.70
N LEU A 719 3.62 2.57 -7.37
CA LEU A 719 3.12 3.64 -6.49
C LEU A 719 4.07 4.85 -6.34
N ALA A 720 5.34 4.73 -6.72
CA ALA A 720 6.36 5.79 -6.70
C ALA A 720 6.54 6.49 -8.05
N THR A 721 5.55 6.39 -8.95
CA THR A 721 5.22 7.61 -9.70
C THR A 721 4.91 8.69 -8.67
N ASN A 722 5.62 9.82 -8.69
CA ASN A 722 5.50 10.85 -7.65
C ASN A 722 4.09 11.47 -7.67
N ILE A 723 3.14 10.83 -6.98
CA ILE A 723 1.76 11.30 -6.86
C ILE A 723 1.77 12.52 -5.95
N SER A 724 1.90 13.69 -6.59
CA SER A 724 1.64 14.98 -5.98
C SER A 724 0.23 15.03 -5.40
N PHE A 725 -0.05 15.97 -4.50
CA PHE A 725 -1.40 16.19 -4.00
C PHE A 725 -2.39 16.45 -5.16
N TYR A 726 -1.97 17.19 -6.20
CA TYR A 726 -2.69 17.33 -7.46
C TYR A 726 -3.05 15.98 -8.10
N ASP A 727 -2.08 15.07 -8.25
CA ASP A 727 -2.30 13.74 -8.81
C ASP A 727 -3.17 12.85 -7.92
N TYR A 728 -3.11 13.00 -6.60
CA TYR A 728 -3.96 12.24 -5.67
C TYR A 728 -5.42 12.67 -5.80
N ILE A 729 -5.71 13.98 -5.78
CA ILE A 729 -7.07 14.51 -6.01
C ILE A 729 -7.60 14.10 -7.39
N ARG A 730 -6.72 13.98 -8.40
CA ARG A 730 -7.06 13.54 -9.76
C ARG A 730 -7.30 12.02 -9.88
N LYS A 731 -6.59 11.18 -9.11
CA LYS A 731 -6.60 9.71 -9.23
C LYS A 731 -7.46 8.99 -8.18
N ALA A 732 -7.29 9.32 -6.91
CA ALA A 732 -7.87 8.60 -5.78
C ALA A 732 -9.23 9.16 -5.35
N GLY A 733 -9.44 10.47 -5.52
CA GLY A 733 -10.73 11.12 -5.29
C GLY A 733 -10.70 12.20 -4.21
N ALA A 734 -11.82 12.37 -3.52
CA ALA A 734 -12.08 13.52 -2.66
C ALA A 734 -11.41 13.40 -1.28
N VAL A 735 -10.86 14.53 -0.81
CA VAL A 735 -10.39 14.72 0.56
C VAL A 735 -11.28 15.71 1.31
N GLU A 736 -11.24 15.67 2.64
CA GLU A 736 -11.95 16.62 3.50
C GLU A 736 -11.05 17.03 4.68
N HIS A 737 -11.04 18.31 5.03
CA HIS A 737 -10.42 18.76 6.28
C HIS A 737 -11.44 18.65 7.42
N LEU A 738 -10.98 18.17 8.58
CA LEU A 738 -11.80 18.02 9.79
C LEU A 738 -11.07 18.49 11.06
N ALA A 739 -9.85 19.06 10.96
CA ALA A 739 -8.95 19.33 12.09
C ALA A 739 -8.71 18.11 13.02
N GLY A 740 -8.69 16.90 12.46
CA GLY A 740 -8.54 15.67 13.24
C GLY A 740 -8.89 14.40 12.48
N VAL A 741 -9.25 13.33 13.21
CA VAL A 741 -9.55 12.02 12.60
C VAL A 741 -10.59 11.22 13.43
N ASN A 742 -11.52 10.55 12.74
CA ASN A 742 -12.43 9.58 13.33
C ASN A 742 -11.72 8.25 13.64
N LYS A 743 -12.23 7.49 14.62
CA LYS A 743 -11.78 6.11 14.88
C LYS A 743 -11.88 5.24 13.61
N GLY A 744 -10.75 4.67 13.18
CA GLY A 744 -10.62 3.83 11.98
C GLY A 744 -10.07 4.56 10.75
N ASN A 745 -10.17 5.89 10.69
CA ASN A 745 -9.80 6.68 9.51
C ASN A 745 -8.29 6.99 9.43
N THR A 746 -7.88 7.56 8.29
CA THR A 746 -6.50 8.00 8.05
C THR A 746 -6.39 9.52 8.08
N LEU A 747 -5.46 10.04 8.88
CA LEU A 747 -4.98 11.41 8.83
C LEU A 747 -3.91 11.55 7.74
N LEU A 748 -4.14 12.44 6.78
CA LEU A 748 -3.26 12.73 5.65
C LEU A 748 -2.64 14.12 5.83
N LEU A 749 -1.34 14.17 6.08
CA LEU A 749 -0.60 15.42 6.29
C LEU A 749 -0.05 15.92 4.94
N LEU A 750 -0.41 17.15 4.56
CA LEU A 750 0.10 17.80 3.36
C LEU A 750 1.33 18.64 3.70
N TYR A 751 2.47 18.35 3.05
CA TYR A 751 3.68 19.16 3.17
C TYR A 751 4.07 19.79 1.83
N HIS A 752 4.68 20.97 1.86
CA HIS A 752 5.11 21.65 0.64
C HIS A 752 6.59 21.39 0.35
N THR A 753 6.98 21.16 -0.91
CA THR A 753 8.41 20.92 -1.26
C THR A 753 9.23 22.21 -1.27
N GLY A 754 8.56 23.36 -1.39
CA GLY A 754 9.18 24.68 -1.50
C GLY A 754 9.44 25.15 -2.93
N LYS A 755 8.99 24.38 -3.93
CA LYS A 755 8.95 24.76 -5.35
C LYS A 755 7.60 24.40 -5.93
N GLU A 756 6.96 25.32 -6.65
CA GLU A 756 5.79 25.00 -7.46
C GLU A 756 6.20 24.54 -8.86
N ILE A 757 5.31 23.80 -9.53
CA ILE A 757 5.53 23.28 -10.88
C ILE A 757 5.60 24.47 -11.86
N GLU A 758 6.68 24.60 -12.64
CA GLU A 758 6.86 25.77 -13.53
C GLU A 758 5.77 25.88 -14.62
N TYR A 759 5.22 24.76 -15.07
CA TYR A 759 4.05 24.75 -15.95
C TYR A 759 2.79 25.20 -15.19
N GLN A 760 2.28 26.39 -15.55
CA GLN A 760 1.09 27.08 -15.02
C GLN A 760 1.28 28.04 -13.82
N THR A 761 2.47 28.57 -13.56
CA THR A 761 2.60 29.75 -12.67
C THR A 761 2.76 31.06 -13.46
N PHE A 762 1.81 31.98 -13.21
CA PHE A 762 1.57 33.29 -13.85
C PHE A 762 0.85 33.30 -15.21
N GLY A 763 -0.20 34.12 -15.27
CA GLY A 763 -0.95 34.46 -16.48
C GLY A 763 -0.23 35.45 -17.39
N LYS A 764 1.00 35.12 -17.83
CA LYS A 764 1.53 35.73 -19.06
C LYS A 764 1.01 34.92 -20.24
N VAL A 765 0.13 35.54 -21.03
CA VAL A 765 -0.11 35.13 -22.41
C VAL A 765 1.26 35.03 -23.09
N PRO A 766 1.66 33.87 -23.63
CA PRO A 766 2.88 33.79 -24.43
C PRO A 766 2.76 34.79 -25.57
N GLU A 767 3.74 35.69 -25.72
CA GLU A 767 3.80 36.52 -26.92
C GLU A 767 3.78 35.60 -28.13
N ASN A 768 2.88 35.90 -29.08
CA ASN A 768 2.73 35.12 -30.29
C ASN A 768 4.05 35.11 -31.08
N VAL A 769 4.82 34.03 -30.93
CA VAL A 769 5.64 33.51 -32.03
C VAL A 769 4.75 32.49 -32.73
N PRO A 770 4.05 32.87 -33.82
CA PRO A 770 3.15 31.97 -34.52
C PRO A 770 3.98 30.98 -35.34
N LEU A 771 4.44 29.91 -34.70
CA LEU A 771 4.46 28.62 -35.39
C LEU A 771 3.00 28.23 -35.55
N THR A 772 2.52 28.29 -36.78
CA THR A 772 1.13 27.96 -37.08
C THR A 772 0.88 26.50 -36.69
N HIS A 773 -0.35 26.15 -36.27
CA HIS A 773 -0.72 24.78 -35.89
C HIS A 773 -0.27 23.73 -36.93
N LYS A 774 -0.30 24.16 -38.20
CA LYS A 774 0.15 23.45 -39.39
C LYS A 774 1.65 23.10 -39.39
N GLU A 775 2.51 23.98 -38.90
CA GLU A 775 3.97 23.76 -38.81
C GLU A 775 4.32 22.83 -37.65
N ALA A 776 3.59 22.90 -36.54
CA ALA A 776 3.73 21.98 -35.41
C ALA A 776 3.30 20.55 -35.79
N GLU A 777 2.11 20.37 -36.39
CA GLU A 777 1.66 19.06 -36.88
C GLU A 777 2.59 18.49 -37.96
N VAL A 778 3.11 19.32 -38.88
CA VAL A 778 4.07 18.86 -39.89
C VAL A 778 5.41 18.46 -39.27
N ALA A 779 5.88 19.15 -38.23
CA ALA A 779 7.10 18.76 -37.49
C ALA A 779 6.92 17.45 -36.72
N GLU A 780 5.75 17.23 -36.11
CA GLU A 780 5.42 16.00 -35.39
C GLU A 780 5.27 14.81 -36.36
N LEU A 781 4.58 15.01 -37.49
CA LEU A 781 4.48 14.01 -38.57
C LEU A 781 5.85 13.67 -39.19
N LEU A 782 6.74 14.65 -39.38
CA LEU A 782 8.13 14.41 -39.82
C LEU A 782 8.95 13.64 -38.78
N THR A 783 8.65 13.82 -37.49
CA THR A 783 9.31 13.10 -36.39
C THR A 783 8.82 11.65 -36.34
N ALA A 784 7.51 11.43 -36.53
CA ALA A 784 6.93 10.09 -36.70
C ALA A 784 7.44 9.39 -37.96
N GLU A 785 7.60 10.09 -39.09
CA GLU A 785 8.17 9.57 -40.33
C GLU A 785 9.62 9.07 -40.12
N ARG A 786 10.45 9.85 -39.42
CA ARG A 786 11.82 9.43 -39.05
C ARG A 786 11.82 8.22 -38.11
N ALA A 787 10.92 8.17 -37.13
CA ALA A 787 10.84 7.04 -36.19
C ALA A 787 10.41 5.74 -36.89
N ILE A 788 9.41 5.80 -37.78
CA ILE A 788 8.96 4.66 -38.58
C ILE A 788 10.06 4.20 -39.54
N LYS A 789 10.80 5.14 -40.15
CA LYS A 789 11.95 4.82 -41.00
C LYS A 789 13.08 4.14 -40.22
N ALA A 790 13.44 4.65 -39.05
CA ALA A 790 14.46 4.03 -38.20
C ALA A 790 14.09 2.60 -37.78
N ASN A 791 12.82 2.39 -37.39
CA ASN A 791 12.31 1.05 -37.05
C ASN A 791 12.34 0.09 -38.26
N TYR A 792 12.00 0.57 -39.46
CA TYR A 792 12.13 -0.22 -40.69
C TYR A 792 13.59 -0.54 -41.04
N GLU A 793 14.50 0.43 -40.93
CA GLU A 793 15.93 0.22 -41.22
C GLU A 793 16.56 -0.81 -40.26
N ILE A 794 16.22 -0.76 -38.96
CA ILE A 794 16.62 -1.77 -37.97
C ILE A 794 16.08 -3.15 -38.38
N ARG A 795 14.76 -3.28 -38.57
CA ARG A 795 14.10 -4.55 -38.91
C ARG A 795 14.60 -5.14 -40.23
N SER A 796 14.83 -4.32 -41.26
CA SER A 796 15.43 -4.73 -42.54
C SER A 796 16.87 -5.21 -42.35
N SER A 797 17.69 -4.52 -41.54
CA SER A 797 19.06 -4.93 -41.25
C SER A 797 19.14 -6.29 -40.55
N GLU A 798 18.23 -6.56 -39.60
CA GLU A 798 18.12 -7.85 -38.91
C GLU A 798 17.65 -8.98 -39.84
N ILE A 799 16.74 -8.70 -40.78
CA ILE A 799 16.32 -9.67 -41.78
C ILE A 799 17.49 -10.01 -42.73
N ARG A 800 18.23 -8.99 -43.20
CA ARG A 800 19.41 -9.19 -44.05
C ARG A 800 20.52 -9.97 -43.36
N ALA A 801 20.79 -9.67 -42.08
CA ALA A 801 21.76 -10.44 -41.29
C ALA A 801 21.35 -11.92 -41.17
N ARG A 802 20.08 -12.21 -40.90
CA ARG A 802 19.55 -13.59 -40.88
C ARG A 802 19.67 -14.30 -42.23
N ILE A 803 19.42 -13.62 -43.35
CA ILE A 803 19.62 -14.17 -44.69
C ILE A 803 21.10 -14.52 -44.91
N GLN A 804 22.00 -13.58 -44.63
CA GLN A 804 23.46 -13.74 -44.77
C GLN A 804 23.98 -14.93 -43.94
N ASP A 805 23.53 -15.06 -42.69
CA ASP A 805 23.94 -16.15 -41.80
C ASP A 805 23.43 -17.52 -42.28
N ARG A 806 22.19 -17.60 -42.81
CA ARG A 806 21.66 -18.84 -43.39
C ARG A 806 22.36 -19.23 -44.69
N GLU A 807 22.69 -18.28 -45.56
CA GLU A 807 23.49 -18.51 -46.77
C GLU A 807 24.89 -19.06 -46.39
N ASN A 808 25.52 -18.49 -45.35
CA ASN A 808 26.78 -18.98 -44.80
C ASN A 808 26.68 -20.38 -44.17
N GLU A 809 25.59 -20.67 -43.46
CA GLU A 809 25.35 -21.97 -42.81
C GLU A 809 25.11 -23.09 -43.84
N LEU A 810 24.36 -22.80 -44.91
CA LEU A 810 24.19 -23.70 -46.06
C LEU A 810 25.52 -24.05 -46.71
N ALA A 811 26.36 -23.05 -47.01
CA ALA A 811 27.67 -23.26 -47.62
C ALA A 811 28.61 -24.13 -46.74
N ARG A 812 28.59 -23.91 -45.41
CA ARG A 812 29.33 -24.76 -44.46
C ARG A 812 28.78 -26.19 -44.39
N THR A 813 27.46 -26.34 -44.42
CA THR A 813 26.78 -27.66 -44.37
C THR A 813 27.06 -28.48 -45.63
N GLU A 814 27.04 -27.83 -46.81
CA GLU A 814 27.40 -28.46 -48.08
C GLU A 814 28.85 -28.96 -48.10
N LEU A 815 29.79 -28.12 -47.64
CA LEU A 815 31.20 -28.50 -47.50
C LEU A 815 31.40 -29.69 -46.54
N GLN A 816 30.65 -29.74 -45.43
CA GLN A 816 30.70 -30.85 -44.47
C GLN A 816 30.10 -32.15 -45.03
N LEU A 817 28.94 -32.09 -45.67
CA LEU A 817 28.30 -33.26 -46.29
C LEU A 817 29.14 -33.83 -47.43
N ASN A 818 29.72 -32.98 -48.28
CA ASN A 818 30.62 -33.43 -49.35
C ASN A 818 31.89 -34.10 -48.79
N LYS A 819 32.55 -33.51 -47.78
CA LYS A 819 33.68 -34.16 -47.08
C LYS A 819 33.30 -35.49 -46.40
N THR A 820 32.07 -35.60 -45.91
CA THR A 820 31.54 -36.83 -45.29
C THR A 820 31.24 -37.92 -46.33
N LEU A 821 30.75 -37.53 -47.51
CA LEU A 821 30.58 -38.45 -48.63
C LEU A 821 31.93 -38.94 -49.14
N GLU A 822 32.92 -38.07 -49.31
CA GLU A 822 34.28 -38.45 -49.70
C GLU A 822 34.90 -39.43 -48.69
N SER A 823 34.88 -39.10 -47.39
CA SER A 823 35.52 -39.93 -46.36
C SER A 823 34.90 -41.33 -46.29
N ARG A 824 33.56 -41.44 -46.31
CA ARG A 824 32.86 -42.72 -46.30
C ARG A 824 32.96 -43.51 -47.61
N THR A 825 33.02 -42.82 -48.76
CA THR A 825 33.25 -43.50 -50.05
C THR A 825 34.65 -44.11 -50.11
N VAL A 826 35.66 -43.40 -49.58
CA VAL A 826 37.02 -43.94 -49.39
C VAL A 826 37.03 -45.11 -48.40
N GLU A 827 36.26 -45.03 -47.31
CA GLU A 827 36.14 -46.11 -46.31
C GLU A 827 35.51 -47.40 -46.89
N ILE A 828 34.40 -47.30 -47.63
CA ILE A 828 33.74 -48.47 -48.23
C ILE A 828 34.61 -49.08 -49.34
N ASN A 829 35.28 -48.24 -50.16
CA ASN A 829 36.23 -48.71 -51.16
C ASN A 829 37.39 -49.51 -50.52
N LYS A 830 37.87 -49.12 -49.32
CA LYS A 830 38.96 -49.77 -48.59
C LYS A 830 38.64 -51.14 -47.97
N ARG A 831 37.37 -51.57 -47.85
CA ARG A 831 37.04 -52.92 -47.35
C ARG A 831 37.66 -54.00 -48.26
N LYS A 832 37.97 -55.20 -47.76
CA LYS A 832 38.48 -56.28 -48.62
C LYS A 832 37.30 -57.00 -49.31
N VAL A 833 37.34 -57.13 -50.63
CA VAL A 833 36.45 -58.04 -51.36
C VAL A 833 37.05 -59.43 -51.30
N LEU A 834 36.24 -60.44 -50.96
CA LEU A 834 36.63 -61.85 -51.03
C LEU A 834 35.96 -62.48 -52.25
N SER A 835 36.70 -63.29 -53.00
CA SER A 835 36.13 -64.06 -54.10
C SER A 835 35.18 -65.15 -53.58
N GLY A 836 34.22 -65.57 -54.42
CA GLY A 836 33.19 -66.54 -54.02
C GLY A 836 33.72 -67.90 -53.57
N ASP A 837 34.97 -68.25 -53.90
CA ASP A 837 35.61 -69.49 -53.48
C ASP A 837 36.48 -69.32 -52.21
N GLU A 838 37.00 -68.12 -51.94
CA GLU A 838 37.65 -67.80 -50.66
C GLU A 838 36.65 -67.80 -49.50
N ILE A 839 35.45 -67.21 -49.70
CA ILE A 839 34.38 -67.21 -48.69
C ILE A 839 33.96 -68.66 -48.34
N LYS A 840 33.84 -69.55 -49.34
CA LYS A 840 33.53 -70.98 -49.08
C LYS A 840 34.63 -71.69 -48.28
N LYS A 841 35.90 -71.29 -48.49
CA LYS A 841 37.05 -71.88 -47.80
C LYS A 841 37.11 -71.44 -46.33
N GLU A 842 36.88 -70.16 -46.03
CA GLU A 842 36.79 -69.69 -44.63
C GLU A 842 35.52 -70.20 -43.93
N GLU A 843 34.38 -70.31 -44.64
CA GLU A 843 33.14 -70.88 -44.09
C GLU A 843 33.31 -72.38 -43.71
N SER A 844 34.16 -73.14 -44.41
CA SER A 844 34.45 -74.54 -44.02
C SER A 844 35.38 -74.64 -42.80
N VAL A 845 36.34 -73.72 -42.66
CA VAL A 845 37.22 -73.65 -41.48
C VAL A 845 36.40 -73.35 -40.22
N LEU A 846 35.54 -72.32 -40.24
CA LEU A 846 34.69 -71.96 -39.10
C LEU A 846 33.72 -73.08 -38.69
N LYS A 847 33.19 -73.87 -39.63
CA LYS A 847 32.36 -75.04 -39.31
C LYS A 847 33.16 -76.18 -38.67
N THR A 848 34.39 -76.40 -39.11
CA THR A 848 35.29 -77.42 -38.54
C THR A 848 35.74 -77.06 -37.13
N GLU A 849 35.99 -75.78 -36.89
CA GLU A 849 36.34 -75.22 -35.58
C GLU A 849 35.18 -75.35 -34.58
N LEU A 850 33.94 -75.03 -35.01
CA LEU A 850 32.71 -75.26 -34.24
C LEU A 850 32.52 -76.73 -33.87
N GLU A 851 32.71 -77.68 -34.81
CA GLU A 851 32.66 -79.11 -34.50
C GLU A 851 33.70 -79.56 -33.48
N THR A 852 34.90 -78.96 -33.50
CA THR A 852 35.98 -79.29 -32.58
C THR A 852 35.61 -78.85 -31.16
N LYS A 853 35.17 -77.59 -31.00
CA LYS A 853 34.66 -77.07 -29.72
C LYS A 853 33.47 -77.87 -29.18
N ARG A 854 32.58 -78.32 -30.06
CA ARG A 854 31.41 -79.15 -29.73
C ARG A 854 31.77 -80.55 -29.22
N ARG A 855 32.98 -81.06 -29.50
CA ARG A 855 33.51 -82.32 -28.95
C ARG A 855 34.14 -82.11 -27.57
N GLU A 856 34.87 -81.00 -27.35
CA GLU A 856 35.43 -80.65 -26.04
C GLU A 856 34.33 -80.56 -24.96
N PHE A 857 33.20 -79.92 -25.28
CA PHE A 857 32.05 -79.78 -24.36
C PHE A 857 31.25 -81.07 -24.08
N LYS A 858 31.62 -82.22 -24.67
CA LYS A 858 30.95 -83.51 -24.43
C LYS A 858 31.73 -84.47 -23.51
N SER A 859 32.97 -84.16 -23.13
CA SER A 859 33.80 -85.03 -22.28
C SER A 859 33.64 -84.78 -20.78
N THR A 860 33.15 -83.60 -20.40
CA THR A 860 32.64 -83.25 -19.07
C THR A 860 31.10 -83.23 -19.11
N GLU A 861 30.43 -83.52 -17.99
CA GLU A 861 28.96 -83.51 -17.91
C GLU A 861 28.42 -82.12 -18.33
N GLY A 862 27.82 -82.08 -19.52
CA GLY A 862 27.66 -80.84 -20.29
C GLY A 862 26.27 -80.22 -20.23
N ASP A 863 26.22 -78.94 -19.87
CA ASP A 863 25.03 -78.08 -19.91
C ASP A 863 24.61 -77.77 -21.37
N PRO A 864 23.41 -78.18 -21.84
CA PRO A 864 22.96 -77.97 -23.21
C PRO A 864 22.94 -76.49 -23.65
N ALA A 865 22.68 -75.56 -22.73
CA ALA A 865 22.48 -74.14 -23.06
C ALA A 865 23.78 -73.48 -23.60
N LYS A 866 24.95 -73.96 -23.18
CA LYS A 866 26.25 -73.41 -23.64
C LYS A 866 26.57 -73.80 -25.09
N ILE A 867 26.07 -74.94 -25.57
CA ILE A 867 26.30 -75.40 -26.94
C ILE A 867 25.46 -74.57 -27.93
N GLU A 868 24.22 -74.25 -27.57
CA GLU A 868 23.32 -73.46 -28.43
C GLU A 868 23.79 -72.01 -28.62
N ALA A 869 24.33 -71.38 -27.56
CA ALA A 869 24.93 -70.05 -27.65
C ALA A 869 26.14 -70.00 -28.61
N LEU A 870 26.98 -71.05 -28.58
CA LEU A 870 28.14 -71.18 -29.45
C LEU A 870 27.75 -71.35 -30.94
N GLU A 871 26.72 -72.18 -31.23
CA GLU A 871 26.22 -72.36 -32.60
C GLU A 871 25.63 -71.06 -33.18
N LYS A 872 25.09 -70.17 -32.35
CA LYS A 872 24.57 -68.86 -32.77
C LYS A 872 25.68 -67.89 -33.16
N GLU A 873 26.72 -67.74 -32.34
CA GLU A 873 27.85 -66.85 -32.63
C GLU A 873 28.52 -67.19 -33.98
N TYR A 874 28.78 -68.47 -34.23
CA TYR A 874 29.42 -68.91 -35.47
C TYR A 874 28.51 -68.73 -36.70
N LYS A 875 27.17 -68.85 -36.56
CA LYS A 875 26.23 -68.50 -37.65
C LYS A 875 26.27 -67.01 -37.99
N GLU A 876 26.32 -66.13 -37.00
CA GLU A 876 26.39 -64.68 -37.22
C GLU A 876 27.72 -64.27 -37.88
N ARG A 877 28.85 -64.88 -37.51
CA ARG A 877 30.14 -64.70 -38.20
C ARG A 877 30.07 -65.07 -39.68
N ILE A 878 29.44 -66.18 -40.04
CA ILE A 878 29.29 -66.63 -41.45
C ILE A 878 28.42 -65.64 -42.26
N VAL A 879 27.36 -65.10 -41.67
CA VAL A 879 26.53 -64.07 -42.34
C VAL A 879 27.29 -62.77 -42.58
N LEU A 880 28.17 -62.37 -41.64
CA LEU A 880 29.04 -61.21 -41.82
C LEU A 880 30.04 -61.42 -42.97
N LEU A 881 30.60 -62.63 -43.08
CA LEU A 881 31.59 -63.03 -44.08
C LEU A 881 31.02 -62.95 -45.51
N ARG A 882 29.76 -63.34 -45.70
CA ARG A 882 29.04 -63.30 -46.99
C ARG A 882 28.72 -61.88 -47.50
N LYS A 883 28.83 -60.83 -46.68
CA LYS A 883 28.60 -59.43 -47.10
C LYS A 883 29.80 -58.77 -47.80
N ASN A 884 30.96 -59.41 -47.84
CA ASN A 884 32.19 -58.84 -48.40
C ASN A 884 32.37 -59.14 -49.91
N THR A 885 31.31 -58.95 -50.71
CA THR A 885 31.35 -59.13 -52.17
C THR A 885 31.48 -57.79 -52.93
N GLU A 886 31.96 -57.83 -54.18
CA GLU A 886 32.21 -56.62 -54.97
C GLU A 886 30.91 -55.89 -55.35
N SER A 887 29.87 -56.65 -55.70
CA SER A 887 28.55 -56.11 -56.07
C SER A 887 27.89 -55.34 -54.92
N ASP A 888 28.09 -55.77 -53.68
CA ASP A 888 27.48 -55.12 -52.51
C ASP A 888 28.14 -53.76 -52.23
N LYS A 889 29.47 -53.65 -52.38
CA LYS A 889 30.18 -52.36 -52.25
C LYS A 889 29.70 -51.31 -53.26
N THR A 890 29.63 -51.67 -54.55
CA THR A 890 29.25 -50.70 -55.60
C THR A 890 27.83 -50.19 -55.36
N LYS A 891 26.95 -51.08 -54.88
CA LYS A 891 25.59 -50.73 -54.47
C LYS A 891 25.56 -49.87 -53.20
N GLU A 892 26.33 -50.20 -52.17
CA GLU A 892 26.44 -49.41 -50.92
C GLU A 892 26.95 -47.98 -51.19
N ILE A 893 27.97 -47.81 -52.05
CA ILE A 893 28.47 -46.50 -52.46
C ILE A 893 27.44 -45.73 -53.30
N SER A 894 26.74 -46.41 -54.23
CA SER A 894 25.68 -45.80 -55.04
C SER A 894 24.52 -45.30 -54.16
N GLU A 895 24.05 -46.14 -53.23
CA GLU A 895 22.98 -45.79 -52.29
C GLU A 895 23.40 -44.70 -51.29
N LEU A 896 24.65 -44.73 -50.79
CA LEU A 896 25.20 -43.69 -49.92
C LEU A 896 25.30 -42.34 -50.67
N THR A 897 25.83 -42.35 -51.89
CA THR A 897 25.92 -41.16 -52.75
C THR A 897 24.54 -40.58 -53.03
N LYS A 898 23.57 -41.45 -53.35
CA LYS A 898 22.18 -41.05 -53.60
C LYS A 898 21.53 -40.48 -52.33
N LYS A 899 21.78 -41.06 -51.16
CA LYS A 899 21.30 -40.54 -49.86
C LYS A 899 21.90 -39.17 -49.52
N ILE A 900 23.22 -39.01 -49.56
CA ILE A 900 23.84 -37.74 -49.17
C ILE A 900 23.49 -36.63 -50.18
N LYS A 901 23.41 -36.94 -51.49
CA LYS A 901 22.90 -35.97 -52.48
C LYS A 901 21.43 -35.61 -52.28
N ALA A 902 20.58 -36.56 -51.89
CA ALA A 902 19.19 -36.27 -51.54
C ALA A 902 19.08 -35.42 -50.26
N GLU A 903 19.86 -35.72 -49.22
CA GLU A 903 19.89 -34.95 -47.97
C GLU A 903 20.43 -33.53 -48.18
N LEU A 904 21.47 -33.38 -49.01
CA LEU A 904 21.99 -32.06 -49.41
C LEU A 904 20.94 -31.27 -50.19
N ALA A 905 20.29 -31.88 -51.20
CA ALA A 905 19.24 -31.23 -51.97
C ALA A 905 18.03 -30.85 -51.12
N GLU A 906 17.66 -31.67 -50.12
CA GLU A 906 16.57 -31.38 -49.20
C GLU A 906 16.92 -30.24 -48.22
N LYS A 907 18.17 -30.18 -47.75
CA LYS A 907 18.68 -29.08 -46.91
C LYS A 907 18.84 -27.79 -47.69
N GLN A 908 19.36 -27.85 -48.93
CA GLN A 908 19.40 -26.71 -49.85
C GLN A 908 17.99 -26.20 -50.17
N LYS A 909 17.03 -27.10 -50.41
CA LYS A 909 15.63 -26.73 -50.64
C LYS A 909 15.01 -26.05 -49.42
N ARG A 910 15.10 -26.66 -48.22
CA ARG A 910 14.56 -26.06 -46.99
C ARG A 910 15.24 -24.74 -46.64
N GLY A 911 16.56 -24.64 -46.81
CA GLY A 911 17.30 -23.40 -46.61
C GLY A 911 16.92 -22.31 -47.62
N ALA A 912 16.70 -22.66 -48.88
CA ALA A 912 16.19 -21.74 -49.90
C ALA A 912 14.76 -21.27 -49.59
N GLU A 913 13.87 -22.17 -49.13
CA GLU A 913 12.51 -21.83 -48.67
C GLU A 913 12.54 -20.90 -47.44
N GLU A 914 13.45 -21.12 -46.48
CA GLU A 914 13.66 -20.21 -45.33
C GLU A 914 14.21 -18.85 -45.76
N ILE A 915 15.16 -18.80 -46.70
CA ILE A 915 15.72 -17.55 -47.24
C ILE A 915 14.69 -16.81 -48.10
N GLU A 916 13.91 -17.49 -48.93
CA GLU A 916 12.83 -16.89 -49.73
C GLU A 916 11.74 -16.33 -48.80
N LYS A 917 11.38 -17.06 -47.75
CA LYS A 917 10.47 -16.57 -46.71
C LYS A 917 11.05 -15.32 -46.00
N ALA A 918 12.33 -15.31 -45.64
CA ALA A 918 12.97 -14.13 -45.04
C ALA A 918 13.04 -12.94 -46.01
N ARG A 919 13.33 -13.16 -47.29
CA ARG A 919 13.27 -12.11 -48.34
C ARG A 919 11.84 -11.60 -48.55
N LYS A 920 10.84 -12.47 -48.41
CA LYS A 920 9.43 -12.08 -48.40
C LYS A 920 9.07 -11.29 -47.15
N GLU A 921 9.54 -11.67 -45.96
CA GLU A 921 9.41 -10.89 -44.73
C GLU A 921 10.06 -9.50 -44.87
N GLU A 922 11.20 -9.38 -45.56
CA GLU A 922 11.81 -8.07 -45.91
C GLU A 922 10.90 -7.27 -46.85
N THR A 923 10.38 -7.90 -47.90
CA THR A 923 9.51 -7.27 -48.90
C THR A 923 8.18 -6.82 -48.29
N ASP A 924 7.62 -7.62 -47.38
CA ASP A 924 6.36 -7.31 -46.69
C ASP A 924 6.60 -6.25 -45.60
N ALA A 925 7.74 -6.25 -44.90
CA ALA A 925 8.14 -5.14 -44.02
C ALA A 925 8.41 -3.84 -44.80
N GLN A 926 8.93 -3.92 -46.03
CA GLN A 926 9.06 -2.76 -46.92
C GLN A 926 7.70 -2.23 -47.37
N LYS A 927 6.76 -3.10 -47.73
CA LYS A 927 5.37 -2.70 -48.04
C LYS A 927 4.64 -2.12 -46.83
N GLU A 928 4.85 -2.69 -45.64
CA GLU A 928 4.32 -2.18 -44.37
C GLU A 928 4.85 -0.75 -44.13
N TYR A 929 6.17 -0.55 -44.25
CA TYR A 929 6.81 0.76 -44.20
C TYR A 929 6.27 1.73 -45.27
N GLU A 930 6.20 1.33 -46.53
CA GLU A 930 5.66 2.14 -47.63
C GLU A 930 4.18 2.49 -47.43
N THR A 931 3.39 1.60 -46.82
CA THR A 931 1.97 1.83 -46.49
C THR A 931 1.83 2.82 -45.34
N HIS A 932 2.61 2.68 -44.26
CA HIS A 932 2.65 3.65 -43.17
C HIS A 932 3.16 5.02 -43.64
N LEU A 933 4.17 5.04 -44.51
CA LEU A 933 4.71 6.24 -45.14
C LEU A 933 3.68 6.89 -46.08
N ALA A 934 2.92 6.11 -46.85
CA ALA A 934 1.83 6.62 -47.67
C ALA A 934 0.70 7.20 -46.81
N ALA A 935 0.29 6.53 -45.74
CA ALA A 935 -0.72 7.02 -44.80
C ALA A 935 -0.28 8.28 -44.05
N LEU A 936 0.99 8.39 -43.63
CA LEU A 936 1.55 9.63 -43.08
C LEU A 936 1.62 10.74 -44.13
N ASN A 937 1.99 10.43 -45.38
CA ASN A 937 1.98 11.42 -46.47
C ASN A 937 0.56 11.86 -46.87
N GLU A 938 -0.46 10.99 -46.76
CA GLU A 938 -1.86 11.40 -46.90
C GLU A 938 -2.32 12.27 -45.73
N LYS A 939 -1.99 11.93 -44.48
CA LYS A 939 -2.24 12.79 -43.32
C LYS A 939 -1.54 14.14 -43.46
N ARG A 940 -0.28 14.18 -43.91
CA ARG A 940 0.44 15.42 -44.18
C ARG A 940 -0.24 16.23 -45.29
N LYS A 941 -0.66 15.60 -46.39
CA LYS A 941 -1.46 16.24 -47.45
C LYS A 941 -2.82 16.74 -46.95
N ALA A 942 -3.45 16.06 -45.99
CA ALA A 942 -4.72 16.46 -45.39
C ALA A 942 -4.57 17.67 -44.45
N VAL A 943 -3.54 17.68 -43.61
CA VAL A 943 -3.11 18.86 -42.81
C VAL A 943 -2.70 20.01 -43.75
N GLU A 944 -2.01 19.72 -44.85
CA GLU A 944 -1.64 20.69 -45.88
C GLU A 944 -2.86 21.30 -46.61
N LYS A 945 -3.94 20.54 -46.84
CA LYS A 945 -5.13 20.97 -47.61
C LYS A 945 -6.35 21.44 -46.79
N GLY A 946 -6.52 21.00 -45.55
CA GLY A 946 -7.59 21.43 -44.64
C GLY A 946 -9.02 21.12 -45.11
N THR A 947 -9.57 19.97 -44.72
CA THR A 947 -11.00 19.66 -44.93
C THR A 947 -11.59 18.95 -43.72
N LYS A 948 -12.69 19.48 -43.18
CA LYS A 948 -13.43 18.96 -42.00
C LYS A 948 -14.36 17.81 -42.41
N GLU A 949 -14.58 16.81 -41.54
CA GLU A 949 -15.80 16.70 -40.72
C GLU A 949 -15.90 15.43 -39.84
N LYS A 950 -16.67 15.57 -38.74
CA LYS A 950 -17.40 14.54 -37.96
C LYS A 950 -16.66 13.64 -36.95
N GLU A 951 -16.36 14.28 -35.82
CA GLU A 951 -16.89 13.96 -34.49
C GLU A 951 -17.05 12.48 -34.06
N LEU A 952 -16.23 12.10 -33.08
CA LEU A 952 -16.72 11.59 -31.79
C LEU A 952 -15.80 12.17 -30.69
N GLU A 953 -16.16 13.35 -30.17
CA GLU A 953 -15.44 13.98 -29.06
C GLU A 953 -16.09 13.61 -27.72
N GLU A 954 -15.29 13.15 -26.76
CA GLU A 954 -15.58 13.38 -25.34
C GLU A 954 -14.94 14.73 -24.96
N ILE A 955 -15.74 15.80 -24.97
CA ILE A 955 -15.24 17.15 -24.74
C ILE A 955 -15.14 17.42 -23.23
N VAL A 956 -13.92 17.38 -22.67
CA VAL A 956 -13.67 18.03 -21.37
C VAL A 956 -13.56 19.53 -21.58
N VAL A 957 -14.72 20.19 -21.59
CA VAL A 957 -14.82 21.66 -21.60
C VAL A 957 -14.32 22.19 -20.25
N ILE A 958 -13.09 22.70 -20.18
CA ILE A 958 -12.70 23.62 -19.10
C ILE A 958 -13.40 24.96 -19.35
N GLY A 959 -14.67 25.00 -18.98
CA GLY A 959 -15.50 26.18 -19.05
C GLY A 959 -15.12 27.14 -17.92
N THR A 960 -14.26 28.11 -18.20
CA THR A 960 -14.14 29.32 -17.38
C THR A 960 -15.46 30.09 -17.45
N LYS A 961 -16.40 29.71 -16.56
CA LYS A 961 -17.74 30.27 -16.49
C LYS A 961 -17.63 31.76 -16.15
N LYS A 962 -17.75 32.62 -17.17
CA LYS A 962 -17.80 34.09 -17.08
C LYS A 962 -19.14 34.59 -16.48
N ASN A 963 -19.56 33.94 -15.40
CA ASN A 963 -20.78 34.15 -14.62
C ASN A 963 -20.54 33.99 -13.10
N ARG A 964 -19.30 33.74 -12.63
CA ARG A 964 -19.00 33.59 -11.19
C ARG A 964 -19.38 34.86 -10.42
N GLY A 965 -19.06 36.04 -10.97
CA GLY A 965 -19.43 37.36 -10.41
C GLY A 965 -20.94 37.66 -10.32
N LYS A 966 -21.84 36.76 -10.72
CA LYS A 966 -23.29 36.88 -10.47
C LYS A 966 -23.72 36.24 -9.13
N TYR A 967 -22.86 35.46 -8.49
CA TYR A 967 -23.18 34.69 -7.27
C TYR A 967 -22.19 34.87 -6.12
N LEU A 968 -21.09 35.62 -6.31
CA LEU A 968 -20.19 36.00 -5.22
C LEU A 968 -20.82 37.12 -4.38
N SER A 969 -20.51 37.16 -3.08
CA SER A 969 -20.88 38.31 -2.24
C SER A 969 -20.12 39.58 -2.67
N GLY A 970 -20.65 40.76 -2.34
CA GLY A 970 -20.01 42.03 -2.69
C GLY A 970 -18.64 42.23 -2.03
N PHE A 971 -18.40 41.58 -0.90
CA PHE A 971 -17.09 41.51 -0.25
C PHE A 971 -16.21 40.40 -0.86
N GLU A 972 -16.75 39.19 -1.06
CA GLU A 972 -16.03 38.05 -1.63
C GLU A 972 -15.41 38.36 -3.00
N ALA A 973 -16.12 39.10 -3.87
CA ALA A 973 -15.57 39.53 -5.16
C ALA A 973 -14.35 40.45 -5.00
N LYS A 974 -14.39 41.41 -4.06
CA LYS A 974 -13.28 42.32 -3.76
C LYS A 974 -12.12 41.62 -3.05
N PHE A 975 -12.44 40.71 -2.13
CA PHE A 975 -11.48 39.88 -1.43
C PHE A 975 -10.66 39.06 -2.43
N ASN A 976 -11.33 38.34 -3.35
CA ASN A 976 -10.65 37.57 -4.39
C ASN A 976 -9.80 38.46 -5.31
N GLU A 977 -10.30 39.61 -5.76
CA GLU A 977 -9.52 40.55 -6.60
C GLU A 977 -8.27 41.09 -5.89
N HIS A 978 -8.35 41.33 -4.58
CA HIS A 978 -7.20 41.76 -3.79
C HIS A 978 -6.24 40.59 -3.51
N TYR A 979 -6.78 39.41 -3.22
CA TYR A 979 -6.02 38.19 -3.01
C TYR A 979 -5.17 37.85 -4.24
N ASP A 980 -5.76 37.86 -5.44
CA ASP A 980 -5.05 37.58 -6.69
C ASP A 980 -3.87 38.54 -6.92
N LYS A 981 -4.00 39.82 -6.54
CA LYS A 981 -2.89 40.80 -6.58
C LYS A 981 -1.78 40.47 -5.57
N LEU A 982 -2.14 40.08 -4.34
CA LEU A 982 -1.17 39.63 -3.34
C LEU A 982 -0.41 38.37 -3.80
N VAL A 983 -1.04 37.49 -4.58
CA VAL A 983 -0.36 36.32 -5.18
C VAL A 983 0.69 36.75 -6.21
N GLU A 984 0.40 37.76 -7.03
CA GLU A 984 1.38 38.32 -7.99
C GLU A 984 2.55 39.01 -7.27
N GLU A 985 2.29 39.71 -6.17
CA GLU A 985 3.31 40.45 -5.41
C GLU A 985 4.19 39.56 -4.50
N ILE A 986 3.61 38.56 -3.82
CA ILE A 986 4.26 37.83 -2.71
C ILE A 986 4.46 36.33 -3.03
N GLY A 987 3.59 35.74 -3.85
CA GLY A 987 3.29 34.29 -3.82
C GLY A 987 4.48 33.34 -4.01
N LYS A 988 5.54 33.75 -4.72
CA LYS A 988 6.73 32.91 -4.94
C LYS A 988 7.82 33.03 -3.89
N GLU A 989 7.85 34.11 -3.09
CA GLU A 989 8.89 34.29 -2.06
C GLU A 989 8.64 33.41 -0.83
N GLY A 990 7.38 33.29 -0.41
CA GLY A 990 6.97 32.53 0.78
C GLY A 990 7.19 31.02 0.68
N LEU A 991 7.22 30.45 -0.52
CA LEU A 991 7.35 29.00 -0.74
C LEU A 991 8.59 28.39 -0.09
N LYS A 992 9.70 29.15 -0.01
CA LYS A 992 10.94 28.71 0.65
C LYS A 992 10.78 28.52 2.16
N ASN A 993 9.92 29.32 2.79
CA ASN A 993 9.71 29.33 4.25
C ASN A 993 8.88 28.12 4.74
N ILE A 994 8.12 27.51 3.84
CA ILE A 994 7.24 26.36 4.09
C ILE A 994 7.80 25.01 3.60
N SER A 995 9.03 24.99 3.06
CA SER A 995 9.65 23.78 2.51
C SER A 995 9.81 22.69 3.58
N SER A 996 9.38 21.46 3.23
CA SER A 996 9.34 20.26 4.07
C SER A 996 8.42 20.31 5.29
N ASN A 997 7.75 21.43 5.56
CA ASN A 997 6.84 21.59 6.69
C ASN A 997 5.42 21.16 6.33
N ILE A 998 4.67 20.63 7.29
CA ILE A 998 3.23 20.41 7.16
C ILE A 998 2.51 21.77 7.05
N ILE A 999 1.79 21.96 5.95
CA ILE A 999 1.02 23.17 5.63
C ILE A 999 -0.48 23.00 5.87
N ALA A 1000 -0.97 21.76 5.80
CA ALA A 1000 -2.39 21.41 5.92
C ALA A 1000 -2.56 19.92 6.30
N ASP A 1001 -3.75 19.54 6.72
CA ASP A 1001 -4.15 18.15 6.95
C ASP A 1001 -5.54 17.83 6.39
N PHE A 1002 -5.80 16.54 6.18
CA PHE A 1002 -7.05 16.00 5.66
C PHE A 1002 -7.39 14.67 6.34
N THR A 1003 -8.66 14.31 6.36
CA THR A 1003 -9.15 12.97 6.69
C THR A 1003 -9.51 12.21 5.42
N LEU A 1004 -9.11 10.94 5.38
CA LEU A 1004 -9.61 9.94 4.42
C LEU A 1004 -10.58 8.99 5.13
N TYR A 1005 -11.74 8.79 4.51
CA TYR A 1005 -12.74 7.82 4.94
C TYR A 1005 -12.47 6.49 4.22
N GLU A 1006 -12.30 5.43 5.00
CA GLU A 1006 -11.80 4.12 4.54
C GLU A 1006 -10.33 4.15 4.04
N ASP A 1007 -9.72 2.97 3.94
CA ASP A 1007 -8.36 2.83 3.42
C ASP A 1007 -8.48 2.61 1.92
N ASP A 1008 -8.10 3.61 1.12
CA ASP A 1008 -7.80 3.43 -0.31
C ASP A 1008 -6.77 2.29 -0.40
N GLY A 1009 -7.25 1.06 -0.61
CA GLY A 1009 -6.40 -0.10 -0.82
C GLY A 1009 -5.49 0.23 -2.00
N CYS A 1010 -4.18 0.28 -1.73
CA CYS A 1010 -3.19 0.99 -2.56
C CYS A 1010 -3.49 0.78 -4.05
N CYS A 1011 -3.82 1.88 -4.73
CA CYS A 1011 -4.58 1.98 -5.99
C CYS A 1011 -4.48 0.74 -6.89
N GLU A 1012 -5.62 0.23 -7.36
CA GLU A 1012 -5.76 -0.96 -8.24
C GLU A 1012 -4.51 -1.21 -9.09
N CYS A 1013 -3.59 -2.02 -8.56
CA CYS A 1013 -2.35 -2.32 -9.24
C CYS A 1013 -2.71 -3.26 -10.40
N ASP A 1014 -2.61 -2.79 -11.64
CA ASP A 1014 -2.81 -3.66 -12.80
C ASP A 1014 -1.79 -4.81 -12.73
N ALA A 1015 -2.30 -6.00 -12.40
CA ALA A 1015 -1.51 -7.21 -12.21
C ALA A 1015 -0.83 -7.70 -13.50
N LYS A 1016 -0.95 -6.94 -14.61
CA LYS A 1016 -0.35 -7.23 -15.91
C LYS A 1016 1.01 -6.56 -16.16
N ASP A 1017 1.37 -5.48 -15.45
CA ASP A 1017 2.66 -4.79 -15.66
C ASP A 1017 3.82 -5.38 -14.82
N TYR A 1018 3.87 -6.70 -14.73
CA TYR A 1018 4.99 -7.43 -14.13
C TYR A 1018 6.05 -7.71 -15.19
N ARG A 1019 6.91 -6.73 -15.47
CA ARG A 1019 8.21 -7.07 -16.06
C ARG A 1019 9.05 -7.77 -14.98
N ASN A 1020 9.22 -9.08 -15.14
CA ASN A 1020 10.08 -9.89 -14.28
C ASN A 1020 11.51 -9.33 -14.27
N LYS A 1021 11.85 -8.45 -13.31
CA LYS A 1021 13.24 -8.22 -12.97
C LYS A 1021 13.74 -9.48 -12.26
N GLU A 1022 14.79 -10.12 -12.77
CA GLU A 1022 15.30 -11.35 -12.17
C GLU A 1022 16.06 -11.02 -10.86
N LEU A 1023 16.07 -11.97 -9.92
CA LEU A 1023 16.45 -11.75 -8.53
C LEU A 1023 17.92 -11.34 -8.35
N THR A 1024 18.16 -10.34 -7.49
CA THR A 1024 19.52 -9.90 -7.13
C THR A 1024 20.31 -11.04 -6.46
N PRO A 1025 21.49 -11.44 -6.98
CA PRO A 1025 22.27 -12.54 -6.40
C PRO A 1025 22.79 -12.33 -4.97
N LEU A 1026 22.72 -13.39 -4.15
CA LEU A 1026 23.37 -13.46 -2.85
C LEU A 1026 24.82 -13.95 -2.99
N VAL A 1027 25.78 -13.11 -2.62
CA VAL A 1027 27.23 -13.39 -2.65
C VAL A 1027 27.69 -13.74 -1.23
N VAL A 1028 28.29 -14.92 -1.04
CA VAL A 1028 28.66 -15.45 0.29
C VAL A 1028 29.97 -16.23 0.27
N PRO A 1029 30.67 -16.38 1.40
CA PRO A 1029 31.86 -17.24 1.47
C PRO A 1029 31.57 -18.69 1.06
N ILE A 1030 32.48 -19.29 0.29
CA ILE A 1030 32.37 -20.69 -0.14
C ILE A 1030 33.58 -21.48 0.38
N SER A 1031 33.34 -22.64 0.99
CA SER A 1031 34.42 -23.58 1.33
C SER A 1031 34.39 -24.84 0.46
N ARG A 1032 35.56 -25.38 0.13
CA ARG A 1032 35.73 -26.69 -0.51
C ARG A 1032 36.91 -27.44 0.10
N PHE A 1033 36.76 -28.76 0.21
CA PHE A 1033 37.87 -29.66 0.53
C PHE A 1033 38.39 -30.29 -0.75
N VAL A 1034 39.71 -30.29 -0.95
CA VAL A 1034 40.40 -30.83 -2.12
C VAL A 1034 41.47 -31.80 -1.64
N VAL A 1035 41.41 -33.05 -2.09
CA VAL A 1035 42.45 -34.03 -1.78
C VAL A 1035 43.67 -33.76 -2.67
N TYR A 1036 44.88 -33.84 -2.14
CA TYR A 1036 46.11 -33.76 -2.95
C TYR A 1036 46.52 -35.14 -3.49
N ASN A 1037 46.90 -35.22 -4.77
CA ASN A 1037 47.44 -36.43 -5.40
C ASN A 1037 48.56 -36.05 -6.38
N GLN A 1038 49.79 -36.51 -6.16
CA GLN A 1038 50.94 -36.13 -7.00
C GLN A 1038 50.80 -36.52 -8.48
N SER A 1039 49.95 -37.49 -8.81
CA SER A 1039 49.81 -38.06 -10.16
C SER A 1039 48.44 -37.81 -10.80
N ARG A 1040 47.64 -36.88 -10.28
CA ARG A 1040 46.43 -36.35 -10.94
C ARG A 1040 46.25 -34.87 -10.61
N VAL A 1041 45.95 -34.04 -11.62
CA VAL A 1041 45.43 -32.69 -11.39
C VAL A 1041 44.03 -32.85 -10.79
N ASN A 1042 43.89 -32.54 -9.50
CA ASN A 1042 42.60 -32.62 -8.83
C ASN A 1042 41.87 -31.29 -8.99
N THR A 1043 40.69 -31.35 -9.59
CA THR A 1043 39.85 -30.20 -9.86
C THR A 1043 38.67 -30.12 -8.91
N ALA A 1044 38.29 -28.91 -8.53
CA ALA A 1044 37.12 -28.64 -7.70
C ALA A 1044 36.19 -27.69 -8.47
N LYS A 1045 35.05 -28.22 -8.93
CA LYS A 1045 33.98 -27.41 -9.53
C LYS A 1045 33.22 -26.65 -8.45
N VAL A 1046 33.10 -25.34 -8.62
CA VAL A 1046 32.37 -24.42 -7.75
C VAL A 1046 31.34 -23.66 -8.57
N GLN A 1047 30.07 -24.03 -8.38
CA GLN A 1047 28.97 -23.19 -8.81
C GLN A 1047 28.83 -22.02 -7.84
N ALA A 1048 29.34 -20.84 -8.22
CA ALA A 1048 29.25 -19.62 -7.44
C ALA A 1048 27.89 -18.91 -7.63
N LEU A 1049 27.34 -18.93 -8.85
CA LEU A 1049 25.99 -18.44 -9.15
C LEU A 1049 24.99 -19.62 -9.15
N ASN A 1050 24.00 -19.58 -8.26
CA ASN A 1050 23.00 -20.65 -8.12
C ASN A 1050 22.14 -20.81 -9.39
N ASN A 1051 21.61 -22.02 -9.66
CA ASN A 1051 20.64 -22.32 -10.72
C ASN A 1051 19.33 -21.51 -10.63
N LEU A 1052 19.11 -20.76 -9.54
CA LEU A 1052 17.95 -19.88 -9.36
C LEU A 1052 18.17 -18.46 -9.92
N TYR A 1053 19.40 -18.11 -10.30
CA TYR A 1053 19.73 -16.82 -10.92
C TYR A 1053 20.08 -17.01 -12.39
N HIS A 1054 19.55 -16.14 -13.25
CA HIS A 1054 19.65 -16.31 -14.68
C HIS A 1054 21.03 -15.86 -15.22
N PRO A 1055 21.69 -16.67 -16.07
CA PRO A 1055 23.04 -16.37 -16.55
C PRO A 1055 23.09 -15.27 -17.62
N GLY A 1056 21.92 -14.81 -18.10
CA GLY A 1056 21.79 -13.71 -19.06
C GLY A 1056 21.91 -12.32 -18.46
N GLU A 1057 21.53 -12.15 -17.18
CA GLU A 1057 21.57 -10.85 -16.48
C GLU A 1057 22.81 -10.70 -15.58
N TYR A 1058 23.32 -11.80 -15.01
CA TYR A 1058 24.47 -11.78 -14.08
C TYR A 1058 25.65 -12.63 -14.56
N LYS A 1059 26.87 -12.26 -14.15
CA LYS A 1059 28.11 -13.05 -14.37
C LYS A 1059 29.06 -12.99 -13.18
N VAL A 1060 29.88 -14.03 -13.05
CA VAL A 1060 30.92 -14.16 -12.01
C VAL A 1060 32.28 -13.75 -12.58
N ILE A 1061 33.04 -12.99 -11.79
CA ILE A 1061 34.43 -12.63 -12.06
C ILE A 1061 35.34 -13.00 -10.87
N VAL A 1062 36.63 -13.23 -11.15
CA VAL A 1062 37.67 -13.46 -10.14
C VAL A 1062 38.44 -12.15 -9.94
N LYS A 1063 38.64 -11.75 -8.68
CA LYS A 1063 39.37 -10.52 -8.29
C LYS A 1063 40.83 -10.79 -7.88
N SER A 1064 41.15 -12.00 -7.43
CA SER A 1064 42.51 -12.40 -7.07
C SER A 1064 42.78 -13.87 -7.40
N ASP A 1065 44.00 -14.16 -7.87
CA ASP A 1065 44.43 -15.52 -8.19
C ASP A 1065 44.85 -16.30 -6.95
N PRO A 1066 44.55 -17.61 -6.88
CA PRO A 1066 44.99 -18.47 -5.78
C PRO A 1066 46.49 -18.81 -5.85
N SER A 1067 47.07 -19.12 -4.69
CA SER A 1067 48.50 -19.30 -4.49
C SER A 1067 49.03 -20.71 -4.77
N LEU A 1068 48.19 -21.76 -4.63
CA LEU A 1068 48.57 -23.18 -4.80
C LEU A 1068 47.96 -23.83 -6.05
N GLY A 1069 47.01 -23.17 -6.71
CA GLY A 1069 46.33 -23.68 -7.91
C GLY A 1069 46.28 -22.69 -9.08
N SER A 1070 45.31 -22.92 -9.95
CA SER A 1070 44.85 -22.02 -11.00
C SER A 1070 43.32 -22.12 -11.14
N VAL A 1071 42.70 -21.13 -11.77
CA VAL A 1071 41.24 -21.04 -11.91
C VAL A 1071 40.87 -20.85 -13.37
N SER A 1072 39.83 -21.56 -13.80
CA SER A 1072 39.19 -21.37 -15.10
C SER A 1072 37.67 -21.35 -14.94
N PHE A 1073 36.97 -20.92 -15.99
CA PHE A 1073 35.51 -21.05 -16.08
C PHE A 1073 35.16 -22.10 -17.12
N GLU A 1074 34.34 -23.07 -16.73
CA GLU A 1074 33.65 -23.97 -17.65
C GLU A 1074 32.19 -23.49 -17.84
N GLU A 1075 31.62 -23.73 -19.02
CA GLU A 1075 30.21 -23.50 -19.28
C GLU A 1075 29.42 -24.80 -19.19
N GLU A 1076 28.43 -24.86 -18.30
CA GLU A 1076 27.50 -25.99 -18.19
C GLU A 1076 26.07 -25.57 -18.57
N ILE A 1077 25.20 -26.53 -18.92
CA ILE A 1077 23.80 -26.25 -19.26
C ILE A 1077 23.07 -25.66 -18.04
N TYR A 1078 22.33 -24.58 -18.24
CA TYR A 1078 21.45 -24.00 -17.23
C TYR A 1078 20.13 -24.78 -17.21
N GLU A 1079 20.01 -25.74 -16.28
CA GLU A 1079 18.88 -26.69 -16.22
C GLU A 1079 17.47 -26.08 -16.34
N PRO A 1080 17.16 -24.88 -15.78
CA PRO A 1080 15.82 -24.28 -15.95
C PRO A 1080 15.51 -23.79 -17.39
N LYS A 1081 16.52 -23.48 -18.20
CA LYS A 1081 16.39 -23.05 -19.61
C LYS A 1081 17.58 -23.63 -20.40
N PRO A 1082 17.47 -24.85 -20.98
CA PRO A 1082 18.61 -25.59 -21.56
C PRO A 1082 19.34 -24.92 -22.73
N ASN A 1083 18.76 -23.86 -23.32
CA ASN A 1083 19.37 -23.01 -24.34
C ASN A 1083 20.36 -21.99 -23.77
N LEU A 1084 20.45 -21.85 -22.44
CA LEU A 1084 21.39 -20.97 -21.75
C LEU A 1084 22.49 -21.76 -21.04
N LYS A 1085 23.62 -21.10 -20.81
CA LYS A 1085 24.79 -21.69 -20.15
C LYS A 1085 25.13 -20.95 -18.86
N LYS A 1086 25.44 -21.68 -17.80
CA LYS A 1086 25.92 -21.16 -16.52
C LYS A 1086 27.44 -21.26 -16.41
N GLN A 1087 28.06 -20.30 -15.74
CA GLN A 1087 29.49 -20.33 -15.41
C GLN A 1087 29.74 -21.23 -14.19
N ILE A 1088 30.64 -22.19 -14.34
CA ILE A 1088 31.18 -23.01 -13.26
C ILE A 1088 32.65 -22.68 -13.09
N LEU A 1089 33.03 -22.20 -11.90
CA LEU A 1089 34.41 -21.91 -11.57
C LEU A 1089 35.12 -23.24 -11.28
N VAL A 1090 36.15 -23.57 -12.04
CA VAL A 1090 36.94 -24.79 -11.87
C VAL A 1090 38.31 -24.42 -11.33
N TYR A 1091 38.50 -24.70 -10.05
CA TYR A 1091 39.81 -24.63 -9.41
C TYR A 1091 40.59 -25.89 -9.76
N SER A 1092 41.79 -25.73 -10.29
CA SER A 1092 42.74 -26.81 -10.59
C SER A 1092 43.94 -26.70 -9.66
N LEU A 1093 44.14 -27.68 -8.78
CA LEU A 1093 45.29 -27.71 -7.89
C LEU A 1093 46.56 -28.03 -8.69
N ASP A 1094 47.61 -27.19 -8.58
CA ASP A 1094 48.88 -27.39 -9.29
C ASP A 1094 49.85 -28.19 -8.42
N PRO A 1095 50.18 -29.46 -8.78
CA PRO A 1095 51.05 -30.28 -7.96
C PRO A 1095 52.48 -29.72 -7.84
N LYS A 1096 52.95 -28.91 -8.79
CA LYS A 1096 54.27 -28.29 -8.74
C LYS A 1096 54.30 -27.14 -7.75
N LYS A 1097 53.33 -26.21 -7.79
CA LYS A 1097 53.23 -25.11 -6.81
C LYS A 1097 53.13 -25.64 -5.37
N VAL A 1098 52.35 -26.70 -5.15
CA VAL A 1098 52.26 -27.37 -3.84
C VAL A 1098 53.59 -28.03 -3.46
N ALA A 1099 54.26 -28.70 -4.40
CA ALA A 1099 55.57 -29.32 -4.18
C ALA A 1099 56.74 -28.31 -4.04
N GLU A 1100 56.57 -27.06 -4.43
CA GLU A 1100 57.56 -25.99 -4.29
C GLU A 1100 57.33 -25.16 -3.01
N ASN A 1101 56.08 -24.95 -2.59
CA ASN A 1101 55.74 -24.19 -1.39
C ASN A 1101 56.26 -24.87 -0.09
N SER A 1102 57.16 -24.19 0.62
CA SER A 1102 57.84 -24.72 1.82
C SER A 1102 56.96 -24.75 3.08
N LYS A 1103 55.91 -23.94 3.16
CA LYS A 1103 54.91 -23.99 4.24
C LYS A 1103 53.92 -25.13 4.00
N ALA A 1104 53.38 -25.26 2.79
CA ALA A 1104 52.43 -26.32 2.43
C ALA A 1104 53.03 -27.72 2.69
N ARG A 1105 54.31 -27.93 2.35
CA ARG A 1105 55.04 -29.20 2.58
C ARG A 1105 55.19 -29.63 4.06
N ARG A 1106 54.91 -28.75 5.03
CA ARG A 1106 55.01 -29.03 6.49
C ARG A 1106 53.66 -29.17 7.20
N SER A 1107 52.56 -28.81 6.55
CA SER A 1107 51.19 -28.88 7.08
C SER A 1107 50.47 -30.13 6.58
N ILE A 1108 49.68 -30.79 7.44
CA ILE A 1108 48.77 -31.88 7.04
C ILE A 1108 47.67 -31.34 6.10
N ILE A 1109 47.21 -30.12 6.37
CA ILE A 1109 46.23 -29.40 5.55
C ILE A 1109 46.77 -28.01 5.19
N ALA A 1110 46.91 -27.74 3.90
CA ALA A 1110 47.22 -26.41 3.39
C ALA A 1110 45.91 -25.64 3.07
N ILE A 1111 45.95 -24.31 3.14
CA ILE A 1111 44.81 -23.43 2.79
C ILE A 1111 45.20 -22.61 1.57
N ASP A 1112 44.30 -22.52 0.59
CA ASP A 1112 44.41 -21.64 -0.56
C ASP A 1112 43.13 -20.79 -0.67
N GLU A 1113 43.23 -19.52 -1.01
CA GLU A 1113 42.09 -18.59 -1.07
C GLU A 1113 42.08 -17.78 -2.36
N LEU A 1114 40.88 -17.45 -2.83
CA LEU A 1114 40.66 -16.46 -3.90
C LEU A 1114 39.46 -15.56 -3.56
N GLU A 1115 39.40 -14.39 -4.16
CA GLU A 1115 38.26 -13.47 -4.07
C GLU A 1115 37.47 -13.48 -5.38
N TYR A 1116 36.14 -13.53 -5.29
CA TYR A 1116 35.23 -13.51 -6.42
C TYR A 1116 34.17 -12.43 -6.22
N ALA A 1117 33.66 -11.89 -7.34
CA ALA A 1117 32.56 -10.94 -7.35
C ALA A 1117 31.50 -11.33 -8.37
N VAL A 1118 30.27 -10.86 -8.15
CA VAL A 1118 29.16 -10.97 -9.11
C VAL A 1118 28.86 -9.58 -9.66
N ILE A 1119 28.78 -9.47 -10.98
CA ILE A 1119 28.50 -8.21 -11.68
C ILE A 1119 27.30 -8.35 -12.62
N GLU A 1120 26.51 -7.29 -12.72
CA GLU A 1120 25.37 -7.20 -13.63
C GLU A 1120 25.87 -6.98 -15.08
N ARG A 1121 25.24 -7.64 -16.06
CA ARG A 1121 25.74 -7.69 -17.45
C ARG A 1121 25.40 -6.45 -18.27
N GLU A 1122 24.27 -5.79 -17.99
CA GLU A 1122 23.85 -4.59 -18.71
C GLU A 1122 24.58 -3.34 -18.21
N THR A 1123 24.65 -3.15 -16.90
CA THR A 1123 25.23 -1.96 -16.25
C THR A 1123 26.73 -2.09 -15.98
N GLY A 1124 27.22 -3.31 -15.76
CA GLY A 1124 28.60 -3.57 -15.31
C GLY A 1124 28.83 -3.36 -13.81
N GLU A 1125 27.81 -2.99 -13.03
CA GLU A 1125 27.95 -2.72 -11.59
C GLU A 1125 28.21 -3.98 -10.76
N GLU A 1126 28.91 -3.80 -9.63
CA GLU A 1126 29.23 -4.86 -8.69
C GLU A 1126 28.10 -5.09 -7.68
N VAL A 1127 27.50 -6.27 -7.72
CA VAL A 1127 26.43 -6.70 -6.80
C VAL A 1127 26.99 -7.14 -5.43
N GLY A 1128 28.27 -7.55 -5.40
CA GLY A 1128 29.02 -7.86 -4.19
C GLY A 1128 30.18 -8.83 -4.43
N ALA A 1129 31.05 -8.96 -3.42
CA ALA A 1129 32.23 -9.84 -3.43
C ALA A 1129 32.36 -10.68 -2.15
N ALA A 1130 32.97 -11.86 -2.28
CA ALA A 1130 33.31 -12.75 -1.16
C ALA A 1130 34.52 -13.63 -1.47
N LYS A 1131 34.96 -14.44 -0.49
CA LYS A 1131 36.12 -15.35 -0.63
C LYS A 1131 35.70 -16.80 -0.84
N ILE A 1132 36.48 -17.53 -1.64
CA ILE A 1132 36.42 -19.00 -1.74
C ILE A 1132 37.67 -19.56 -1.07
N THR A 1133 37.48 -20.41 -0.05
CA THR A 1133 38.55 -21.06 0.72
C THR A 1133 38.63 -22.54 0.34
N PHE A 1134 39.79 -22.96 -0.17
CA PHE A 1134 40.10 -24.36 -0.48
C PHE A 1134 41.00 -24.95 0.63
N PHE A 1135 40.51 -26.03 1.25
CA PHE A 1135 41.26 -26.82 2.23
C PHE A 1135 41.89 -28.02 1.51
N ILE A 1136 43.22 -28.06 1.43
CA ILE A 1136 43.97 -29.05 0.65
C ILE A 1136 44.57 -30.09 1.60
N GLY A 1137 43.99 -31.30 1.62
CA GLY A 1137 44.48 -32.40 2.46
C GLY A 1137 45.62 -33.18 1.80
N MET A 1138 46.80 -33.23 2.44
CA MET A 1138 47.98 -33.90 1.89
C MET A 1138 48.18 -35.32 2.44
N GLY A 1139 47.88 -36.34 1.63
CA GLY A 1139 48.20 -37.74 1.91
C GLY A 1139 49.44 -38.25 1.16
N ARG A 1140 50.18 -39.21 1.74
CA ARG A 1140 51.22 -39.96 1.02
C ARG A 1140 50.56 -40.96 0.05
N ILE A 1141 51.03 -41.01 -1.20
CA ILE A 1141 50.52 -41.91 -2.25
C ILE A 1141 51.69 -42.44 -3.08
N GLN A 1142 51.82 -43.77 -3.19
CA GLN A 1142 52.62 -44.43 -4.23
C GLN A 1142 51.73 -44.74 -5.45
N LYS A 1143 52.35 -44.89 -6.63
CA LYS A 1143 51.73 -45.37 -7.88
C LYS A 1143 52.76 -46.06 -8.76
N GLU A 1144 52.31 -47.04 -9.53
CA GLU A 1144 53.14 -48.04 -10.21
C GLU A 1144 53.42 -47.72 -11.69
N THR A 1145 54.36 -48.45 -12.29
CA THR A 1145 54.75 -48.42 -13.72
C THR A 1145 54.93 -49.84 -14.27
N TYR A 1146 54.72 -50.02 -15.58
CA TYR A 1146 54.73 -51.33 -16.24
C TYR A 1146 55.97 -51.50 -17.16
N LEU A 1147 56.40 -52.75 -17.34
CA LEU A 1147 57.69 -53.13 -17.95
C LEU A 1147 57.49 -54.10 -19.12
N ILE A 1148 57.83 -53.68 -20.35
CA ILE A 1148 57.76 -54.50 -21.57
C ILE A 1148 59.10 -55.20 -21.80
N LYS A 1149 59.08 -56.49 -22.13
CA LYS A 1149 60.26 -57.31 -22.49
C LYS A 1149 59.96 -58.22 -23.67
N GLY A 1150 60.97 -58.53 -24.49
CA GLY A 1150 60.82 -59.45 -25.64
C GLY A 1150 62.15 -59.99 -26.17
N ARG A 1151 62.07 -61.03 -27.02
CA ARG A 1151 63.21 -61.67 -27.71
C ARG A 1151 63.03 -61.60 -29.22
N VAL A 1152 64.06 -61.24 -29.96
CA VAL A 1152 64.14 -61.26 -31.43
C VAL A 1152 65.09 -62.40 -31.83
N ALA A 1153 64.53 -63.49 -32.32
CA ALA A 1153 65.32 -64.65 -32.76
C ALA A 1153 65.85 -64.46 -34.20
N PHE A 1154 67.04 -65.02 -34.47
CA PHE A 1154 67.65 -65.12 -35.82
C PHE A 1154 68.06 -63.81 -36.52
N ALA A 1155 68.16 -62.67 -35.82
CA ALA A 1155 68.67 -61.42 -36.36
C ALA A 1155 69.90 -60.91 -35.58
N GLN A 1156 71.05 -60.72 -36.25
CA GLN A 1156 72.26 -60.17 -35.63
C GLN A 1156 72.21 -58.64 -35.41
N SER A 1157 71.31 -57.93 -36.10
CA SER A 1157 71.06 -56.50 -35.89
C SER A 1157 69.60 -56.14 -36.20
N TYR A 1158 69.04 -55.24 -35.37
CA TYR A 1158 67.69 -54.72 -35.53
C TYR A 1158 67.54 -53.32 -34.89
N ARG A 1159 66.53 -52.57 -35.32
CA ARG A 1159 66.15 -51.23 -34.85
C ARG A 1159 64.70 -51.28 -34.37
N ILE A 1160 64.39 -50.70 -33.21
CA ILE A 1160 63.03 -50.59 -32.67
C ILE A 1160 62.66 -49.12 -32.47
N GLU A 1161 61.46 -48.75 -32.89
CA GLU A 1161 60.90 -47.39 -32.79
C GLU A 1161 59.47 -47.47 -32.26
N ILE A 1162 59.10 -46.60 -31.32
CA ILE A 1162 57.78 -46.62 -30.67
C ILE A 1162 57.13 -45.24 -30.80
N PHE A 1163 55.86 -45.22 -31.18
CA PHE A 1163 55.05 -44.02 -31.43
C PHE A 1163 53.78 -44.06 -30.57
N ASP A 1164 53.29 -42.89 -30.15
CA ASP A 1164 51.99 -42.76 -29.49
C ASP A 1164 50.81 -42.77 -30.49
N GLU A 1165 49.58 -42.78 -29.98
CA GLU A 1165 48.35 -42.67 -30.79
C GLU A 1165 48.28 -41.40 -31.66
N LYS A 1166 49.12 -40.39 -31.39
CA LYS A 1166 49.20 -39.14 -32.15
C LYS A 1166 50.30 -39.16 -33.22
N GLY A 1167 50.97 -40.30 -33.41
CA GLY A 1167 52.03 -40.48 -34.40
C GLY A 1167 53.35 -39.81 -34.02
N SER A 1168 53.51 -39.34 -32.78
CA SER A 1168 54.78 -38.77 -32.31
C SER A 1168 55.73 -39.88 -31.90
N GLN A 1169 56.97 -39.85 -32.42
CA GLN A 1169 57.99 -40.83 -32.07
C GLN A 1169 58.47 -40.59 -30.63
N ILE A 1170 58.28 -41.57 -29.75
CA ILE A 1170 58.62 -41.49 -28.33
C ILE A 1170 60.05 -41.98 -28.08
N LEU A 1171 60.54 -42.97 -28.86
CA LEU A 1171 61.88 -43.55 -28.70
C LEU A 1171 62.51 -44.06 -30.01
N TYR A 1172 63.84 -44.11 -30.00
CA TYR A 1172 64.71 -44.65 -31.04
C TYR A 1172 65.85 -45.46 -30.40
N SER A 1173 66.21 -46.62 -30.96
CA SER A 1173 67.33 -47.45 -30.50
C SER A 1173 68.08 -48.15 -31.65
N GLN A 1174 69.39 -48.28 -31.50
CA GLN A 1174 70.31 -49.03 -32.39
C GLN A 1174 71.19 -49.96 -31.55
N THR A 1175 71.26 -51.25 -31.94
CA THR A 1175 71.93 -52.34 -31.20
C THR A 1175 73.44 -52.41 -31.39
N PRO A 1176 74.15 -53.03 -30.43
CA PRO A 1176 74.85 -54.28 -30.79
C PRO A 1176 74.69 -55.44 -29.78
N ASN A 1177 74.66 -56.66 -30.31
CA ASN A 1177 74.84 -57.97 -29.64
C ASN A 1177 73.92 -58.33 -28.45
N GLY A 1178 72.68 -58.71 -28.75
CA GLY A 1178 71.82 -59.45 -27.84
C GLY A 1178 70.48 -59.80 -28.48
N GLU A 1179 69.89 -60.94 -28.11
CA GLU A 1179 68.58 -61.36 -28.64
C GLU A 1179 67.39 -60.74 -27.88
N ASN A 1180 67.59 -60.04 -26.76
CA ASN A 1180 66.52 -59.57 -25.87
C ASN A 1180 66.48 -58.04 -25.73
N TYR A 1181 65.29 -57.47 -25.50
CA TYR A 1181 65.08 -56.04 -25.18
C TYR A 1181 64.14 -55.83 -23.97
N SER A 1182 64.22 -54.66 -23.32
CA SER A 1182 63.39 -54.28 -22.15
C SER A 1182 63.17 -52.77 -22.10
N ILE A 1183 61.91 -52.30 -21.99
CA ILE A 1183 61.51 -50.87 -22.02
C ILE A 1183 60.31 -50.64 -21.09
N SER A 1184 60.26 -49.52 -20.35
CA SER A 1184 59.16 -49.17 -19.44
C SER A 1184 58.25 -48.08 -20.02
N VAL A 1185 56.93 -48.24 -19.94
CA VAL A 1185 55.92 -47.28 -20.45
C VAL A 1185 54.68 -47.20 -19.55
N ALA A 1186 53.81 -46.22 -19.82
CA ALA A 1186 52.53 -46.05 -19.12
C ALA A 1186 51.40 -46.86 -19.78
N PRO A 1187 50.24 -47.05 -19.12
CA PRO A 1187 49.08 -47.68 -19.75
C PRO A 1187 48.53 -46.84 -20.92
N GLY A 1188 48.30 -47.46 -22.08
CA GLY A 1188 47.90 -46.79 -23.32
C GLY A 1188 48.15 -47.64 -24.57
N ASN A 1189 47.69 -47.18 -25.73
CA ASN A 1189 47.98 -47.83 -27.01
C ASN A 1189 49.21 -47.20 -27.67
N TYR A 1190 50.02 -48.02 -28.33
CA TYR A 1190 51.28 -47.62 -28.97
C TYR A 1190 51.43 -48.30 -30.33
N LEU A 1191 52.16 -47.67 -31.25
CA LEU A 1191 52.60 -48.29 -32.51
C LEU A 1191 54.10 -48.61 -32.39
N MET A 1192 54.47 -49.89 -32.47
CA MET A 1192 55.86 -50.35 -32.50
C MET A 1192 56.28 -50.69 -33.92
N LYS A 1193 57.48 -50.25 -34.31
CA LYS A 1193 58.13 -50.58 -35.58
C LYS A 1193 59.44 -51.31 -35.32
N VAL A 1194 59.72 -52.36 -36.09
CA VAL A 1194 60.96 -53.15 -36.00
C VAL A 1194 61.56 -53.32 -37.38
N THR A 1195 62.83 -52.96 -37.53
CA THR A 1195 63.56 -53.03 -38.81
C THR A 1195 64.79 -53.92 -38.67
N SER A 1196 64.97 -54.91 -39.55
CA SER A 1196 66.20 -55.72 -39.62
C SER A 1196 66.77 -55.76 -41.04
N ALA A 1197 68.10 -55.81 -41.14
CA ALA A 1197 68.84 -55.80 -42.40
C ALA A 1197 68.56 -57.03 -43.30
N VAL A 1198 68.03 -58.12 -42.74
CA VAL A 1198 67.76 -59.38 -43.47
C VAL A 1198 66.29 -59.52 -43.88
N TYR A 1199 65.36 -58.93 -43.13
CA TYR A 1199 63.91 -59.21 -43.25
C TYR A 1199 63.01 -57.97 -43.45
N GLY A 1200 63.58 -56.76 -43.53
CA GLY A 1200 62.83 -55.52 -43.78
C GLY A 1200 62.20 -54.88 -42.55
N LEU A 1201 61.19 -54.02 -42.79
CA LEU A 1201 60.45 -53.24 -41.78
C LEU A 1201 59.10 -53.91 -41.48
N GLN A 1202 58.74 -54.03 -40.20
CA GLN A 1202 57.39 -54.35 -39.75
C GLN A 1202 56.86 -53.34 -38.73
N GLU A 1203 55.54 -53.17 -38.70
CA GLU A 1203 54.85 -52.22 -37.81
C GLU A 1203 53.62 -52.89 -37.18
N ARG A 1204 53.38 -52.69 -35.89
CA ARG A 1204 52.23 -53.27 -35.16
C ARG A 1204 51.73 -52.35 -34.05
N GLN A 1205 50.41 -52.22 -33.91
CA GLN A 1205 49.80 -51.53 -32.77
C GLN A 1205 49.62 -52.50 -31.59
N THR A 1206 49.96 -52.06 -30.38
CA THR A 1206 49.85 -52.81 -29.13
C THR A 1206 49.17 -51.97 -28.05
N SER A 1207 48.57 -52.61 -27.05
CA SER A 1207 47.75 -51.97 -26.00
C SER A 1207 48.25 -52.38 -24.62
N VAL A 1208 48.90 -51.44 -23.91
CA VAL A 1208 49.40 -51.65 -22.55
C VAL A 1208 48.25 -51.43 -21.57
N LYS A 1209 47.80 -52.53 -20.97
CA LYS A 1209 46.72 -52.60 -19.96
C LYS A 1209 47.23 -53.36 -18.74
N ASP A 1210 46.43 -53.36 -17.68
CA ASP A 1210 46.69 -54.10 -16.44
C ASP A 1210 46.37 -55.60 -16.61
N ALA A 1211 47.16 -56.27 -17.46
CA ALA A 1211 47.17 -57.72 -17.71
C ALA A 1211 48.41 -58.11 -18.56
N ASP A 1212 48.97 -59.30 -18.36
CA ASP A 1212 50.09 -59.80 -19.17
C ASP A 1212 49.65 -60.11 -20.62
N VAL A 1213 50.35 -59.54 -21.60
CA VAL A 1213 50.12 -59.76 -23.04
C VAL A 1213 51.45 -60.04 -23.74
N THR A 1214 51.51 -61.14 -24.49
CA THR A 1214 52.67 -61.54 -25.30
C THR A 1214 52.38 -61.35 -26.79
N GLU A 1215 53.18 -60.52 -27.46
CA GLU A 1215 52.99 -60.12 -28.86
C GLU A 1215 54.20 -60.57 -29.72
N ASN A 1216 53.97 -61.47 -30.69
CA ASN A 1216 55.00 -61.94 -31.63
C ASN A 1216 55.02 -61.11 -32.92
N PHE A 1217 56.19 -60.98 -33.55
CA PHE A 1217 56.39 -60.36 -34.87
C PHE A 1217 56.82 -61.43 -35.86
N GLU A 1218 56.14 -61.55 -37.01
CA GLU A 1218 56.38 -62.63 -38.00
C GLU A 1218 57.24 -62.15 -39.17
N PHE A 1219 58.54 -62.36 -39.10
CA PHE A 1219 59.45 -62.09 -40.22
C PHE A 1219 59.45 -63.22 -41.26
N GLY A 1220 58.56 -63.10 -42.25
CA GLY A 1220 58.74 -63.68 -43.60
C GLY A 1220 57.91 -64.92 -43.98
N LYS A 1221 57.08 -64.75 -45.03
CA LYS A 1221 56.61 -65.71 -46.05
C LYS A 1221 55.47 -65.04 -46.86
N ASN A 1222 55.64 -64.59 -48.10
CA ASN A 1222 56.79 -64.61 -49.02
C ASN A 1222 57.04 -63.19 -49.56
#